data_AF-A0A3Q9S6L0-F1
#
_entry.id   AF-A0A3Q9S6L0-F1
#
_cell.length_a   1.000
_cell.length_b   1.000
_cell.length_c   1.000
_cell.angle_alpha   90.00
_cell.angle_beta   90.00
_cell.angle_gamma   90.00
#
_symmetry.space_group_name_H-M   'P 1'
#
loop_
_entity.id
_entity.type
_entity.pdbx_description
1 polymer ?
#
loop_
_entity_poly.entity_id
_entity_poly.type
_entity_poly.pdbx_seq_one_letter_code
_entity_poly.pdbx_strand_id
1 'polypeptide(L)'
;MRRKYINYTSNIPVSINLANIMNYPLHWHNSIEILYVLKGTLYITIESDKYELIEKDIEIVNIDETHSIVSSDAHNRVLVFHIDPYFFEKYYSDIENMFFFTNTTDDRAQESEEYDILRTFLAKIACELIQKQDNYDEEIETILIDLLYHLINNFHYLMYENEDLKEKEEQLERYHRISKYILNNYNDNITLQDIAKKEFLSTDYLSHGIKDVTGYSFTDLLNSNRVEEALKLLLDTDKTISEISEEVGFSHTRYFNKHFKIQYNYTPLQYRKKFKMSDETFEEQKIIEFFNLGESLQYLIHYLEDYDRFNYEDKITKININMGDDLGKFSKNFKDILNIGDAFELLLEDNKDILEVLQEEIGFTYARLLNIFSEDMCIFPESKFYNWNRARDVLEFLDTLNIKPIIVLNDTGFSTSSFLLAIKSFLNYFNDLGSLNLDSFKFQFDSTLKPAVVNKVTELLSTEYKLEIIKDVFFAKDSIDFIYDTTYMLPYIIHNVVNNTNSLNFLRAFDVLDKQINLTNEVFFGYPGLINDKGIKKPSYYAYYLLNKLGDTLVAKDKGYIVTKSNNEYQILLYNHHDNINKLIPFENFSKLRAAKNAAVQKLSINIVNIPSSIKMITYEINEKSGSSYNYWLDMGKPKRLSKEEKQILHKASFPSIHFKSFKKSTVFNIRTKLNGYGALLILIKEV
;
A
#
# COMPACT_ATOMS: atom_id res chain seq x y z
N MET A 1 15.42 -28.89 -29.30
CA MET A 1 15.28 -29.39 -27.92
C MET A 1 16.64 -29.79 -27.40
N ARG A 2 17.02 -29.30 -26.22
CA ARG A 2 18.33 -29.58 -25.59
C ARG A 2 18.14 -29.75 -24.08
N ARG A 3 18.81 -30.74 -23.47
CA ARG A 3 18.89 -30.83 -22.01
C ARG A 3 19.82 -29.74 -21.48
N LYS A 4 19.35 -28.92 -20.55
CA LYS A 4 20.18 -27.95 -19.82
C LYS A 4 20.54 -28.53 -18.45
N TYR A 5 21.78 -28.29 -18.04
CA TYR A 5 22.26 -28.59 -16.70
C TYR A 5 22.28 -27.29 -15.90
N ILE A 6 21.45 -27.22 -14.86
CA ILE A 6 21.43 -26.11 -13.93
C ILE A 6 22.48 -26.38 -12.86
N ASN A 7 23.37 -25.40 -12.63
CA ASN A 7 24.37 -25.47 -11.58
C ASN A 7 23.95 -24.60 -10.41
N TYR A 8 24.01 -25.15 -9.21
CA TYR A 8 23.80 -24.46 -7.95
C TYR A 8 25.14 -24.10 -7.31
N THR A 9 25.16 -23.02 -6.52
CA THR A 9 26.35 -22.72 -5.71
C THR A 9 26.43 -23.69 -4.53
N SER A 10 27.64 -23.97 -4.04
CA SER A 10 27.96 -25.10 -3.16
C SER A 10 27.09 -25.26 -1.90
N ASN A 11 26.42 -24.19 -1.47
CA ASN A 11 25.61 -24.14 -0.24
C ASN A 11 24.19 -23.57 -0.46
N ILE A 12 23.74 -23.35 -1.71
CA ILE A 12 22.43 -22.71 -1.95
C ILE A 12 21.65 -23.52 -2.99
N PRO A 13 20.52 -24.15 -2.62
CA PRO A 13 19.74 -25.03 -3.50
C PRO A 13 18.80 -24.28 -4.46
N VAL A 14 19.12 -23.02 -4.78
CA VAL A 14 18.33 -22.17 -5.67
C VAL A 14 19.24 -21.23 -6.47
N SER A 15 18.89 -20.98 -7.72
CA SER A 15 19.54 -20.03 -8.63
C SER A 15 18.50 -19.08 -9.19
N ILE A 16 18.78 -17.77 -9.18
CA ILE A 16 17.85 -16.74 -9.66
C ILE A 16 18.56 -15.84 -10.66
N ASN A 17 17.91 -15.58 -11.80
CA ASN A 17 18.36 -14.61 -12.77
C ASN A 17 17.25 -13.60 -13.08
N LEU A 18 17.62 -12.31 -13.19
CA LEU A 18 16.75 -11.29 -13.78
C LEU A 18 17.08 -11.17 -15.25
N ALA A 19 16.09 -11.38 -16.13
CA ALA A 19 16.31 -11.41 -17.56
C ALA A 19 15.25 -10.64 -18.35
N ASN A 20 15.65 -10.18 -19.54
CA ASN A 20 14.77 -9.89 -20.65
C ASN A 20 14.89 -11.06 -21.63
N ILE A 21 13.77 -11.71 -21.92
CA ILE A 21 13.74 -12.91 -22.76
C ILE A 21 12.94 -12.58 -24.02
N MET A 22 13.60 -12.58 -25.17
CA MET A 22 12.92 -12.43 -26.47
C MET A 22 12.70 -13.79 -27.13
N ASN A 23 13.68 -14.70 -27.02
CA ASN A 23 13.55 -16.06 -27.50
C ASN A 23 14.44 -17.01 -26.67
N TYR A 24 13.82 -17.99 -26.02
CA TYR A 24 14.50 -19.12 -25.40
C TYR A 24 14.02 -20.41 -26.09
N PRO A 25 14.86 -21.02 -26.95
CA PRO A 25 14.44 -22.18 -27.73
C PRO A 25 14.04 -23.38 -26.88
N LEU A 26 13.28 -24.30 -27.48
CA LEU A 26 12.78 -25.52 -26.83
C LEU A 26 13.89 -26.28 -26.09
N HIS A 27 13.71 -26.52 -24.78
CA HIS A 27 14.66 -27.18 -23.90
C HIS A 27 13.95 -27.80 -22.68
N TRP A 28 14.71 -28.52 -21.85
CA TRP A 28 14.24 -29.12 -20.59
C TRP A 28 15.41 -29.24 -19.62
N HIS A 29 15.13 -29.37 -18.33
CA HIS A 29 16.13 -29.54 -17.29
C HIS A 29 15.57 -30.24 -16.05
N ASN A 30 16.47 -30.77 -15.22
CA ASN A 30 16.12 -31.49 -14.00
C ASN A 30 16.06 -30.53 -12.79
N SER A 31 15.24 -29.49 -12.91
CA SER A 31 15.02 -28.43 -11.90
C SER A 31 13.56 -28.04 -11.94
N ILE A 32 12.99 -27.67 -10.79
CA ILE A 32 11.73 -26.92 -10.77
C ILE A 32 12.08 -25.49 -11.20
N GLU A 33 11.49 -25.02 -12.30
CA GLU A 33 11.67 -23.64 -12.76
C GLU A 33 10.41 -22.82 -12.43
N ILE A 34 10.61 -21.62 -11.90
CA ILE A 34 9.51 -20.67 -11.65
C ILE A 34 9.83 -19.37 -12.38
N LEU A 35 8.98 -19.03 -13.34
CA LEU A 35 9.00 -17.76 -14.05
C LEU A 35 8.12 -16.77 -13.31
N TYR A 36 8.66 -15.62 -12.94
CA TYR A 36 7.89 -14.54 -12.34
C TYR A 36 8.04 -13.24 -13.13
N VAL A 37 6.96 -12.82 -13.79
CA VAL A 37 6.95 -11.65 -14.69
C VAL A 37 6.82 -10.37 -13.86
N LEU A 38 7.91 -9.60 -13.76
CA LEU A 38 7.92 -8.33 -13.03
C LEU A 38 7.39 -7.16 -13.87
N LYS A 39 7.61 -7.23 -15.20
CA LYS A 39 7.21 -6.20 -16.15
C LYS A 39 7.06 -6.78 -17.56
N GLY A 40 6.10 -6.29 -18.33
CA GLY A 40 5.88 -6.69 -19.73
C GLY A 40 5.12 -8.01 -19.89
N THR A 41 5.25 -8.61 -21.08
CA THR A 41 4.49 -9.82 -21.47
C THR A 41 5.39 -10.86 -22.13
N LEU A 42 5.08 -12.14 -21.96
CA LEU A 42 5.78 -13.26 -22.59
C LEU A 42 4.86 -14.44 -22.86
N TYR A 43 5.24 -15.28 -23.80
CA TYR A 43 4.54 -16.51 -24.12
C TYR A 43 5.45 -17.69 -23.81
N ILE A 44 4.98 -18.58 -22.96
CA ILE A 44 5.63 -19.87 -22.71
C ILE A 44 4.85 -20.96 -23.42
N THR A 45 5.57 -21.93 -23.98
CA THR A 45 4.99 -23.17 -24.49
C THR A 45 5.58 -24.31 -23.67
N ILE A 46 4.75 -25.02 -22.91
CA ILE A 46 5.12 -26.21 -22.14
C ILE A 46 4.46 -27.41 -22.83
N GLU A 47 5.28 -28.38 -23.23
CA GLU A 47 4.89 -29.52 -24.06
C GLU A 47 4.09 -29.10 -25.32
N SER A 48 2.76 -29.24 -25.31
CA SER A 48 1.88 -28.85 -26.42
C SER A 48 1.10 -27.56 -26.19
N ASP A 49 1.06 -27.07 -24.95
CA ASP A 49 0.19 -25.97 -24.56
C ASP A 49 0.95 -24.65 -24.50
N LYS A 50 0.26 -23.56 -24.84
CA LYS A 50 0.85 -22.23 -24.94
C LYS A 50 0.09 -21.27 -24.03
N TYR A 51 0.83 -20.60 -23.14
CA TYR A 51 0.31 -19.68 -22.14
C TYR A 51 0.86 -18.28 -22.39
N GLU A 52 0.03 -17.27 -22.14
CA GLU A 52 0.41 -15.85 -22.13
C GLU A 52 0.60 -15.43 -20.67
N LEU A 53 1.75 -14.86 -20.35
CA LEU A 53 2.10 -14.40 -19.01
C LEU A 53 2.28 -12.88 -19.06
N ILE A 54 1.52 -12.17 -18.22
CA ILE A 54 1.56 -10.71 -18.06
C ILE A 54 2.18 -10.33 -16.71
N GLU A 55 2.29 -9.02 -16.44
CA GLU A 55 2.85 -8.53 -15.19
C GLU A 55 2.17 -9.14 -13.96
N LYS A 56 3.02 -9.63 -13.03
CA LYS A 56 2.70 -10.35 -11.79
C LYS A 56 2.35 -11.83 -11.93
N ASP A 57 2.20 -12.34 -13.14
CA ASP A 57 1.96 -13.76 -13.34
C ASP A 57 3.20 -14.59 -12.99
N ILE A 58 2.93 -15.76 -12.44
CA ILE A 58 3.89 -16.81 -12.14
C ILE A 58 3.51 -18.05 -12.94
N GLU A 59 4.50 -18.66 -13.56
CA GLU A 59 4.36 -19.98 -14.17
C GLU A 59 5.40 -20.94 -13.60
N ILE A 60 4.95 -22.14 -13.23
CA ILE A 60 5.82 -23.21 -12.74
C ILE A 60 6.04 -24.22 -13.87
N VAL A 61 7.30 -24.52 -14.16
CA VAL A 61 7.71 -25.61 -15.05
C VAL A 61 8.27 -26.72 -14.19
N ASN A 62 7.65 -27.90 -14.26
CA ASN A 62 8.02 -29.06 -13.46
C ASN A 62 9.30 -29.73 -14.00
N ILE A 63 9.80 -30.68 -13.20
CA ILE A 63 11.01 -31.42 -13.50
C ILE A 63 10.85 -32.15 -14.85
N ASP A 64 11.84 -31.97 -15.72
CA ASP A 64 11.91 -32.58 -17.04
C ASP A 64 10.75 -32.23 -17.99
N GLU A 65 9.96 -31.18 -17.71
CA GLU A 65 8.99 -30.63 -18.67
C GLU A 65 9.70 -29.86 -19.80
N THR A 66 9.31 -30.17 -21.03
CA THR A 66 9.85 -29.51 -22.21
C THR A 66 9.18 -28.16 -22.40
N HIS A 67 9.96 -27.09 -22.50
CA HIS A 67 9.37 -25.76 -22.69
C HIS A 67 10.22 -24.82 -23.56
N SER A 68 9.57 -23.77 -24.07
CA SER A 68 10.19 -22.67 -24.82
C SER A 68 9.53 -21.34 -24.46
N ILE A 69 10.27 -20.24 -24.54
CA ILE A 69 9.78 -18.91 -24.15
C ILE A 69 10.01 -17.94 -25.30
N VAL A 70 8.99 -17.16 -25.66
CA VAL A 70 9.07 -16.14 -26.71
C VAL A 70 8.38 -14.87 -26.24
N SER A 71 8.95 -13.71 -26.53
CA SER A 71 8.28 -12.42 -26.28
C SER A 71 8.43 -11.50 -27.49
N SER A 72 7.41 -10.67 -27.70
CA SER A 72 7.46 -9.51 -28.61
C SER A 72 7.76 -8.19 -27.87
N ASP A 73 7.78 -8.20 -26.54
CA ASP A 73 8.05 -7.03 -25.71
C ASP A 73 9.53 -6.92 -25.35
N ALA A 74 10.23 -5.97 -25.98
CA ALA A 74 11.66 -5.70 -25.75
C ALA A 74 11.99 -5.14 -24.34
N HIS A 75 10.98 -4.86 -23.52
CA HIS A 75 11.15 -4.30 -22.17
C HIS A 75 10.69 -5.23 -21.06
N ASN A 76 10.39 -6.50 -21.38
CA ASN A 76 10.04 -7.48 -20.37
C ASN A 76 11.15 -7.65 -19.30
N ARG A 77 10.74 -7.89 -18.06
CA ARG A 77 11.60 -8.20 -16.92
C ARG A 77 11.02 -9.40 -16.19
N VAL A 78 11.82 -10.45 -16.11
CA VAL A 78 11.38 -11.75 -15.59
C VAL A 78 12.42 -12.26 -14.61
N LEU A 79 11.98 -12.71 -13.44
CA LEU A 79 12.81 -13.51 -12.57
C LEU A 79 12.64 -14.98 -12.95
N VAL A 80 13.76 -15.65 -13.20
CA VAL A 80 13.82 -17.08 -13.49
C VAL A 80 14.46 -17.75 -12.30
N PHE A 81 13.66 -18.44 -11.50
CA PHE A 81 14.11 -19.26 -10.38
C PHE A 81 14.31 -20.68 -10.86
N HIS A 82 15.44 -21.29 -10.50
CA HIS A 82 15.65 -22.73 -10.60
C HIS A 82 15.89 -23.26 -9.20
N ILE A 83 15.08 -24.22 -8.75
CA ILE A 83 15.14 -24.81 -7.42
C ILE A 83 15.59 -26.26 -7.55
N ASP A 84 16.59 -26.64 -6.74
CA ASP A 84 17.16 -27.97 -6.73
C ASP A 84 16.17 -28.99 -6.13
N PRO A 85 15.64 -29.95 -6.92
CA PRO A 85 14.71 -30.95 -6.40
C PRO A 85 15.36 -31.85 -5.34
N TYR A 86 16.68 -32.09 -5.39
CA TYR A 86 17.38 -32.91 -4.39
C TYR A 86 17.38 -32.28 -3.00
N PHE A 87 17.23 -30.94 -2.91
CA PHE A 87 17.05 -30.28 -1.62
C PHE A 87 15.71 -30.66 -0.99
N PHE A 88 14.65 -30.67 -1.78
CA PHE A 88 13.30 -31.04 -1.34
C PHE A 88 13.15 -32.52 -1.03
N GLU A 89 13.93 -33.40 -1.67
CA GLU A 89 13.90 -34.85 -1.40
C GLU A 89 14.14 -35.19 0.07
N LYS A 90 14.91 -34.36 0.80
CA LYS A 90 15.15 -34.48 2.25
C LYS A 90 13.88 -34.34 3.09
N TYR A 91 12.92 -33.57 2.61
CA TYR A 91 11.68 -33.21 3.32
C TYR A 91 10.46 -33.94 2.74
N TYR A 92 10.49 -34.21 1.44
CA TYR A 92 9.47 -34.93 0.71
C TYR A 92 10.13 -35.86 -0.30
N SER A 93 10.23 -37.14 0.06
CA SER A 93 10.95 -38.17 -0.71
C SER A 93 10.36 -38.47 -2.10
N ASP A 94 9.27 -37.81 -2.47
CA ASP A 94 8.55 -38.04 -3.72
C ASP A 94 8.48 -36.79 -4.62
N ILE A 95 9.38 -35.82 -4.40
CA ILE A 95 9.39 -34.56 -5.12
C ILE A 95 9.54 -34.73 -6.64
N GLU A 96 10.32 -35.73 -7.08
CA GLU A 96 10.53 -36.01 -8.51
C GLU A 96 9.24 -36.38 -9.26
N ASN A 97 8.22 -36.87 -8.55
CA ASN A 97 6.93 -37.24 -9.14
C ASN A 97 5.84 -36.18 -8.92
N MET A 98 6.18 -35.03 -8.32
CA MET A 98 5.20 -34.00 -7.97
C MET A 98 5.03 -33.00 -9.12
N PHE A 99 3.76 -32.70 -9.43
CA PHE A 99 3.39 -31.73 -10.46
C PHE A 99 2.66 -30.56 -9.84
N PHE A 100 3.23 -29.37 -10.01
CA PHE A 100 2.60 -28.12 -9.66
C PHE A 100 1.99 -27.47 -10.89
N PHE A 101 0.83 -26.87 -10.71
CA PHE A 101 0.07 -26.20 -11.75
C PHE A 101 -0.24 -24.77 -11.37
N THR A 102 -0.07 -23.87 -12.32
CA THR A 102 -0.48 -22.47 -12.24
C THR A 102 -1.56 -22.21 -13.28
N ASN A 103 -2.66 -21.56 -12.88
CA ASN A 103 -3.66 -21.10 -13.83
C ASN A 103 -3.25 -19.78 -14.43
N THR A 104 -3.08 -19.83 -15.74
CA THR A 104 -2.75 -18.70 -16.61
C THR A 104 -3.77 -18.56 -17.73
N THR A 105 -4.87 -19.33 -17.67
CA THR A 105 -5.91 -19.38 -18.70
C THR A 105 -7.13 -18.54 -18.37
N ASP A 106 -7.43 -18.31 -17.08
CA ASP A 106 -8.58 -17.51 -16.66
C ASP A 106 -8.22 -16.03 -16.40
N ASP A 107 -9.15 -15.14 -16.71
CA ASP A 107 -8.99 -13.70 -16.50
C ASP A 107 -8.83 -13.42 -14.99
N ARG A 108 -7.67 -12.85 -14.59
CA ARG A 108 -7.30 -12.59 -13.17
C ARG A 108 -7.13 -13.83 -12.29
N ALA A 109 -6.81 -14.98 -12.87
CA ALA A 109 -6.61 -16.24 -12.15
C ALA A 109 -5.62 -16.13 -10.97
N GLN A 110 -4.61 -15.25 -11.07
CA GLN A 110 -3.51 -15.14 -10.10
C GLN A 110 -3.64 -13.97 -9.11
N GLU A 111 -4.85 -13.42 -8.93
CA GLU A 111 -5.14 -12.37 -7.93
C GLU A 111 -5.49 -12.93 -6.53
N SER A 112 -5.48 -14.25 -6.33
CA SER A 112 -5.84 -14.89 -5.06
C SER A 112 -4.70 -14.89 -4.02
N GLU A 113 -5.07 -15.17 -2.76
CA GLU A 113 -4.16 -15.09 -1.60
C GLU A 113 -2.98 -16.06 -1.71
N GLU A 114 -3.20 -17.26 -2.25
CA GLU A 114 -2.17 -18.27 -2.46
C GLU A 114 -1.08 -17.81 -3.44
N TYR A 115 -1.44 -17.05 -4.48
CA TYR A 115 -0.44 -16.45 -5.39
C TYR A 115 0.29 -15.28 -4.74
N ASP A 116 -0.35 -14.49 -3.88
CA ASP A 116 0.32 -13.43 -3.12
C ASP A 116 1.35 -13.98 -2.13
N ILE A 117 1.02 -15.10 -1.48
CA ILE A 117 1.95 -15.82 -0.61
C ILE A 117 3.11 -16.40 -1.43
N LEU A 118 2.84 -16.97 -2.61
CA LEU A 118 3.89 -17.48 -3.52
C LEU A 118 4.85 -16.36 -3.95
N ARG A 119 4.31 -15.21 -4.39
CA ARG A 119 5.11 -14.01 -4.72
C ARG A 119 5.96 -13.54 -3.55
N THR A 120 5.43 -13.65 -2.33
CA THR A 120 6.15 -13.32 -1.10
C THR A 120 7.33 -14.22 -0.83
N PHE A 121 7.17 -15.54 -0.98
CA PHE A 121 8.30 -16.47 -0.83
C PHE A 121 9.38 -16.20 -1.88
N LEU A 122 9.00 -16.07 -3.16
CA LEU A 122 9.94 -15.77 -4.23
C LEU A 122 10.70 -14.46 -3.99
N ALA A 123 10.00 -13.42 -3.52
CA ALA A 123 10.60 -12.15 -3.18
C ALA A 123 11.63 -12.29 -2.05
N LYS A 124 11.30 -13.03 -0.98
CA LYS A 124 12.21 -13.26 0.17
C LYS A 124 13.47 -14.01 -0.25
N ILE A 125 13.35 -15.05 -1.07
CA ILE A 125 14.51 -15.80 -1.58
C ILE A 125 15.40 -14.88 -2.43
N ALA A 126 14.80 -14.08 -3.33
CA ALA A 126 15.55 -13.10 -4.11
C ALA A 126 16.26 -12.07 -3.21
N CYS A 127 15.57 -11.58 -2.19
CA CYS A 127 16.14 -10.66 -1.19
C CYS A 127 17.37 -11.23 -0.49
N GLU A 128 17.29 -12.43 0.09
CA GLU A 128 18.41 -13.07 0.77
C GLU A 128 19.60 -13.28 -0.17
N LEU A 129 19.35 -13.69 -1.43
CA LEU A 129 20.39 -13.86 -2.43
C LEU A 129 21.07 -12.55 -2.87
N ILE A 130 20.33 -11.45 -2.87
CA ILE A 130 20.85 -10.12 -3.24
C ILE A 130 21.65 -9.51 -2.08
N GLN A 131 21.11 -9.56 -0.86
CA GLN A 131 21.66 -8.82 0.27
C GLN A 131 22.68 -9.61 1.08
N LYS A 132 22.58 -10.94 1.06
CA LYS A 132 23.53 -11.86 1.70
C LYS A 132 23.88 -11.46 3.14
N GLN A 133 22.86 -11.24 3.96
CA GLN A 133 23.04 -11.02 5.40
C GLN A 133 23.68 -12.24 6.07
N ASP A 134 24.08 -12.14 7.34
CA ASP A 134 24.57 -13.28 8.11
C ASP A 134 23.54 -14.44 8.09
N ASN A 135 24.00 -15.66 7.82
CA ASN A 135 23.18 -16.88 7.69
C ASN A 135 22.08 -16.82 6.62
N TYR A 136 22.27 -16.05 5.54
CA TYR A 136 21.30 -15.97 4.44
C TYR A 136 21.04 -17.31 3.75
N ASP A 137 22.03 -18.20 3.72
CA ASP A 137 21.91 -19.57 3.19
C ASP A 137 20.95 -20.42 4.02
N GLU A 138 21.08 -20.43 5.35
CA GLU A 138 20.16 -21.13 6.26
C GLU A 138 18.71 -20.58 6.16
N GLU A 139 18.58 -19.26 5.99
CA GLU A 139 17.27 -18.62 5.84
C GLU A 139 16.62 -18.98 4.50
N ILE A 140 17.39 -19.00 3.41
CA ILE A 140 16.92 -19.48 2.10
C ILE A 140 16.41 -20.91 2.22
N GLU A 141 17.14 -21.81 2.90
CA GLU A 141 16.67 -23.18 3.12
C GLU A 141 15.33 -23.21 3.86
N THR A 142 15.16 -22.39 4.90
CA THR A 142 13.91 -22.28 5.67
C THR A 142 12.76 -21.80 4.78
N ILE A 143 12.97 -20.73 4.01
CA ILE A 143 11.97 -20.18 3.10
C ILE A 143 11.60 -21.20 2.03
N LEU A 144 12.57 -21.97 1.50
CA LEU A 144 12.31 -22.99 0.51
C LEU A 144 11.48 -24.15 1.06
N ILE A 145 11.66 -24.52 2.33
CA ILE A 145 10.81 -25.53 2.99
C ILE A 145 9.37 -25.03 3.10
N ASP A 146 9.17 -23.79 3.54
CA ASP A 146 7.83 -23.18 3.63
C ASP A 146 7.19 -23.02 2.25
N LEU A 147 7.99 -22.63 1.24
CA LEU A 147 7.57 -22.59 -0.16
C LEU A 147 7.12 -23.97 -0.64
N LEU A 148 7.87 -25.04 -0.34
CA LEU A 148 7.48 -26.40 -0.71
C LEU A 148 6.12 -26.78 -0.12
N TYR A 149 5.90 -26.52 1.18
CA TYR A 149 4.60 -26.76 1.81
C TYR A 149 3.48 -25.96 1.15
N HIS A 150 3.74 -24.70 0.82
CA HIS A 150 2.77 -23.85 0.13
C HIS A 150 2.41 -24.37 -1.25
N LEU A 151 3.42 -24.80 -2.02
CA LEU A 151 3.23 -25.41 -3.34
C LEU A 151 2.42 -26.71 -3.25
N ILE A 152 2.72 -27.58 -2.27
CA ILE A 152 1.97 -28.84 -2.04
C ILE A 152 0.49 -28.55 -1.75
N ASN A 153 0.20 -27.56 -0.90
CA ASN A 153 -1.16 -27.34 -0.42
C ASN A 153 -2.04 -26.58 -1.41
N ASN A 154 -1.47 -25.73 -2.26
CA ASN A 154 -2.25 -24.79 -3.08
C ASN A 154 -2.03 -24.94 -4.59
N PHE A 155 -0.88 -25.47 -5.01
CA PHE A 155 -0.49 -25.56 -6.42
C PHE A 155 -0.33 -26.99 -6.91
N HIS A 156 -0.46 -27.98 -6.03
CA HIS A 156 -0.44 -29.37 -6.46
C HIS A 156 -1.66 -29.64 -7.36
N TYR A 157 -1.41 -30.29 -8.51
CA TYR A 157 -2.41 -30.59 -9.54
C TYR A 157 -3.74 -31.15 -9.01
N LEU A 158 -3.71 -31.88 -7.88
CA LEU A 158 -4.92 -32.44 -7.23
C LEU A 158 -5.89 -31.40 -6.66
N MET A 159 -5.50 -30.13 -6.50
CA MET A 159 -6.34 -29.06 -5.95
C MET A 159 -7.08 -28.23 -7.02
N TYR A 160 -6.70 -28.36 -8.30
CA TYR A 160 -7.19 -27.47 -9.37
C TYR A 160 -8.52 -27.89 -10.02
N GLU A 161 -9.04 -29.08 -9.72
CA GLU A 161 -10.40 -29.50 -10.13
C GLU A 161 -11.45 -29.21 -9.02
N ASN A 162 -11.73 -27.91 -8.81
CA ASN A 162 -12.94 -27.27 -8.24
C ASN A 162 -13.71 -27.86 -7.02
N GLU A 163 -14.26 -26.92 -6.24
CA GLU A 163 -14.95 -26.97 -4.94
C GLU A 163 -16.08 -28.02 -4.71
N ASP A 164 -16.42 -28.87 -5.68
CA ASP A 164 -17.40 -29.96 -5.53
C ASP A 164 -16.78 -31.28 -5.00
N LEU A 165 -15.45 -31.34 -4.79
CA LEU A 165 -14.73 -32.59 -4.51
C LEU A 165 -14.25 -32.81 -3.07
N LYS A 166 -14.78 -32.09 -2.07
CA LYS A 166 -14.56 -32.49 -0.66
C LYS A 166 -15.08 -33.90 -0.35
N GLU A 167 -15.97 -34.46 -1.17
CA GLU A 167 -16.41 -35.86 -1.07
C GLU A 167 -15.50 -36.89 -1.80
N LYS A 168 -14.43 -36.46 -2.51
CA LYS A 168 -13.58 -37.33 -3.34
C LYS A 168 -12.07 -37.26 -3.09
N GLU A 169 -11.60 -36.73 -1.95
CA GLU A 169 -10.16 -36.73 -1.59
C GLU A 169 -9.51 -38.12 -1.74
N GLU A 170 -10.15 -39.17 -1.22
CA GLU A 170 -9.66 -40.55 -1.35
C GLU A 170 -9.58 -41.04 -2.80
N GLN A 171 -10.40 -40.50 -3.70
CA GLN A 171 -10.43 -40.89 -5.11
C GLN A 171 -9.31 -40.18 -5.88
N LEU A 172 -9.04 -38.91 -5.58
CA LEU A 172 -7.94 -38.13 -6.15
C LEU A 172 -6.57 -38.64 -5.71
N GLU A 173 -6.38 -38.90 -4.41
CA GLU A 173 -5.15 -39.54 -3.91
C GLU A 173 -4.89 -40.89 -4.58
N ARG A 174 -5.96 -41.64 -4.89
CA ARG A 174 -5.86 -42.91 -5.59
C ARG A 174 -5.39 -42.72 -7.03
N TYR A 175 -5.93 -41.76 -7.76
CA TYR A 175 -5.46 -41.45 -9.11
C TYR A 175 -4.00 -40.98 -9.13
N HIS A 176 -3.58 -40.20 -8.13
CA HIS A 176 -2.16 -39.83 -7.97
C HIS A 176 -1.27 -41.07 -7.81
N ARG A 177 -1.62 -42.02 -6.93
CA ARG A 177 -0.86 -43.28 -6.78
C ARG A 177 -0.81 -44.10 -8.07
N ILE A 178 -1.90 -44.09 -8.84
CA ILE A 178 -1.99 -44.78 -10.14
C ILE A 178 -1.07 -44.11 -11.17
N SER A 179 -1.16 -42.79 -11.35
CA SER A 179 -0.31 -42.02 -12.27
C SER A 179 1.17 -42.17 -11.92
N LYS A 180 1.52 -42.04 -10.62
CA LYS A 180 2.86 -42.27 -10.11
C LYS A 180 3.37 -43.68 -10.41
N TYR A 181 2.53 -44.70 -10.26
CA TYR A 181 2.93 -46.06 -10.59
C TYR A 181 3.18 -46.22 -12.09
N ILE A 182 2.38 -45.59 -12.95
CA ILE A 182 2.60 -45.57 -14.40
C ILE A 182 3.93 -44.90 -14.73
N LEU A 183 4.20 -43.72 -14.16
CA LEU A 183 5.43 -42.97 -14.42
C LEU A 183 6.68 -43.73 -13.93
N ASN A 184 6.63 -44.35 -12.76
CA ASN A 184 7.79 -45.08 -12.23
C ASN A 184 8.03 -46.45 -12.90
N ASN A 185 7.07 -46.95 -13.67
CA ASN A 185 7.14 -48.30 -14.25
C ASN A 185 6.75 -48.29 -15.74
N TYR A 186 6.84 -47.15 -16.43
CA TYR A 186 6.41 -47.04 -17.84
C TYR A 186 7.26 -47.95 -18.73
N ASN A 187 8.53 -48.14 -18.41
CA ASN A 187 9.47 -48.96 -19.18
C ASN A 187 9.20 -50.46 -19.04
N ASP A 188 8.44 -50.88 -18.02
CA ASP A 188 8.05 -52.26 -17.78
C ASP A 188 6.70 -52.61 -18.44
N ASN A 189 6.42 -53.92 -18.58
CA ASN A 189 5.15 -54.42 -19.11
C ASN A 189 4.04 -54.39 -18.04
N ILE A 190 3.70 -53.20 -17.54
CA ILE A 190 2.61 -53.02 -16.58
C ILE A 190 1.24 -53.15 -17.25
N THR A 191 0.30 -53.82 -16.56
CA THR A 191 -1.10 -53.97 -17.01
C THR A 191 -2.07 -53.28 -16.08
N LEU A 192 -3.28 -52.98 -16.58
CA LEU A 192 -4.36 -52.44 -15.77
C LEU A 192 -4.71 -53.36 -14.57
N GLN A 193 -4.54 -54.68 -14.73
CA GLN A 193 -4.75 -55.67 -13.67
C GLN A 193 -3.74 -55.51 -12.53
N ASP A 194 -2.48 -55.21 -12.83
CA ASP A 194 -1.44 -55.03 -11.83
C ASP A 194 -1.75 -53.83 -10.93
N ILE A 195 -2.22 -52.74 -11.53
CA ILE A 195 -2.62 -51.52 -10.81
C ILE A 195 -3.90 -51.75 -10.00
N ALA A 196 -4.91 -52.39 -10.61
CA ALA A 196 -6.17 -52.69 -9.92
C ALA A 196 -5.92 -53.56 -8.67
N LYS A 197 -5.04 -54.56 -8.77
CA LYS A 197 -4.65 -55.41 -7.64
C LYS A 197 -3.92 -54.62 -6.55
N LYS A 198 -3.04 -53.68 -6.93
CA LYS A 198 -2.26 -52.86 -6.00
C LYS A 198 -3.12 -51.86 -5.23
N GLU A 199 -4.15 -51.31 -5.87
CA GLU A 199 -5.10 -50.36 -5.27
C GLU A 199 -6.36 -51.03 -4.68
N PHE A 200 -6.40 -52.37 -4.61
CA PHE A 200 -7.55 -53.15 -4.12
C PHE A 200 -8.87 -52.85 -4.85
N LEU A 201 -8.80 -52.62 -6.17
CA LEU A 201 -9.94 -52.32 -7.04
C LEU A 201 -10.26 -53.45 -8.02
N SER A 202 -11.48 -53.43 -8.56
CA SER A 202 -11.79 -54.18 -9.78
C SER A 202 -11.21 -53.48 -11.01
N THR A 203 -10.79 -54.27 -12.00
CA THR A 203 -10.28 -53.75 -13.28
C THR A 203 -11.31 -52.90 -14.02
N ASP A 204 -12.59 -53.26 -13.93
CA ASP A 204 -13.68 -52.52 -14.58
C ASP A 204 -13.88 -51.15 -13.95
N TYR A 205 -13.86 -51.06 -12.61
CA TYR A 205 -13.96 -49.79 -11.91
C TYR A 205 -12.77 -48.89 -12.23
N LEU A 206 -11.55 -49.44 -12.24
CA LEU A 206 -10.34 -48.69 -12.58
C LEU A 206 -10.33 -48.23 -14.04
N SER A 207 -10.78 -49.08 -14.97
CA SER A 207 -10.86 -48.72 -16.40
C SER A 207 -11.82 -47.56 -16.65
N HIS A 208 -12.98 -47.57 -15.99
CA HIS A 208 -13.95 -46.48 -16.11
C HIS A 208 -13.43 -45.23 -15.42
N GLY A 209 -12.90 -45.37 -14.19
CA GLY A 209 -12.34 -44.25 -13.45
C GLY A 209 -11.22 -43.50 -14.18
N ILE A 210 -10.26 -44.23 -14.75
CA ILE A 210 -9.18 -43.62 -15.55
C ILE A 210 -9.75 -42.86 -16.76
N LYS A 211 -10.71 -43.47 -17.46
CA LYS A 211 -11.30 -42.88 -18.67
C LYS A 211 -12.18 -41.67 -18.37
N ASP A 212 -12.90 -41.69 -17.25
CA ASP A 212 -13.77 -40.59 -16.82
C ASP A 212 -12.96 -39.37 -16.38
N VAL A 213 -11.81 -39.58 -15.72
CA VAL A 213 -10.93 -38.48 -15.27
C VAL A 213 -10.06 -37.95 -16.41
N THR A 214 -9.40 -38.84 -17.15
CA THR A 214 -8.38 -38.40 -18.13
C THR A 214 -8.91 -38.28 -19.55
N GLY A 215 -10.09 -38.81 -19.85
CA GLY A 215 -10.61 -38.96 -21.21
C GLY A 215 -9.97 -40.09 -22.03
N TYR A 216 -8.91 -40.72 -21.52
CA TYR A 216 -8.09 -41.71 -22.22
C TYR A 216 -8.16 -43.10 -21.58
N SER A 217 -7.89 -44.15 -22.36
CA SER A 217 -7.72 -45.48 -21.77
C SER A 217 -6.36 -45.58 -21.06
N PHE A 218 -6.24 -46.51 -20.10
CA PHE A 218 -4.94 -46.82 -19.46
C PHE A 218 -3.81 -47.06 -20.47
N THR A 219 -4.11 -47.77 -21.55
CA THR A 219 -3.14 -48.07 -22.60
C THR A 219 -2.71 -46.79 -23.34
N ASP A 220 -3.63 -45.85 -23.54
CA ASP A 220 -3.30 -44.57 -24.19
C ASP A 220 -2.42 -43.73 -23.27
N LEU A 221 -2.79 -43.59 -21.99
CA LEU A 221 -1.99 -42.92 -20.96
C LEU A 221 -0.57 -43.46 -20.84
N LEU A 222 -0.43 -44.79 -20.76
CA LEU A 222 0.88 -45.44 -20.70
C LEU A 222 1.72 -45.11 -21.93
N ASN A 223 1.12 -45.19 -23.13
CA ASN A 223 1.85 -44.92 -24.36
C ASN A 223 2.20 -43.43 -24.55
N SER A 224 1.37 -42.50 -24.06
CA SER A 224 1.68 -41.07 -24.07
C SER A 224 2.90 -40.76 -23.20
N ASN A 225 2.95 -41.28 -21.97
CA ASN A 225 4.12 -41.14 -21.09
C ASN A 225 5.39 -41.70 -21.75
N ARG A 226 5.29 -42.90 -22.36
CA ARG A 226 6.42 -43.49 -23.10
C ARG A 226 6.86 -42.64 -24.30
N VAL A 227 5.94 -41.97 -24.97
CA VAL A 227 6.23 -41.09 -26.12
C VAL A 227 6.93 -39.81 -25.67
N GLU A 228 6.53 -39.23 -24.54
CA GLU A 228 7.18 -38.08 -23.92
C GLU A 228 8.61 -38.41 -23.47
N GLU A 229 8.81 -39.53 -22.78
CA GLU A 229 10.14 -40.01 -22.39
C GLU A 229 11.02 -40.34 -23.61
N ALA A 230 10.40 -40.89 -24.67
CA ALA A 230 11.10 -41.14 -25.91
C ALA A 230 11.51 -39.84 -26.61
N LEU A 231 10.74 -38.75 -26.49
CA LEU A 231 11.08 -37.45 -27.05
C LEU A 231 12.41 -36.93 -26.47
N LYS A 232 12.59 -37.05 -25.15
CA LYS A 232 13.82 -36.65 -24.44
C LYS A 232 15.03 -37.42 -24.97
N LEU A 233 14.94 -38.75 -25.02
CA LEU A 233 16.00 -39.62 -25.56
C LEU A 233 16.25 -39.37 -27.05
N LEU A 234 15.19 -39.06 -27.81
CA LEU A 234 15.24 -38.84 -29.26
C LEU A 234 16.08 -37.62 -29.62
N LEU A 235 16.05 -36.59 -28.78
CA LEU A 235 16.64 -35.29 -29.05
C LEU A 235 17.97 -35.10 -28.31
N ASP A 236 18.16 -35.73 -27.16
CA ASP A 236 19.38 -35.60 -26.36
C ASP A 236 20.45 -36.69 -26.64
N THR A 237 20.07 -37.78 -27.32
CA THR A 237 21.00 -38.90 -27.59
C THR A 237 21.13 -39.21 -29.09
N ASP A 238 22.12 -40.05 -29.43
CA ASP A 238 22.30 -40.65 -30.77
C ASP A 238 21.70 -42.06 -30.89
N LYS A 239 21.00 -42.56 -29.86
CA LYS A 239 20.36 -43.89 -29.86
C LYS A 239 19.46 -44.04 -31.08
N THR A 240 19.43 -45.21 -31.70
CA THR A 240 18.54 -45.52 -32.81
C THR A 240 17.07 -45.49 -32.36
N ILE A 241 16.15 -45.30 -33.30
CA ILE A 241 14.70 -45.31 -33.00
C ILE A 241 14.26 -46.66 -32.40
N SER A 242 14.96 -47.75 -32.74
CA SER A 242 14.70 -49.08 -32.17
C SER A 242 15.14 -49.17 -30.71
N GLU A 243 16.35 -48.69 -30.38
CA GLU A 243 16.87 -48.69 -29.02
C GLU A 243 16.01 -47.81 -28.10
N ILE A 244 15.60 -46.63 -28.57
CA ILE A 244 14.70 -45.76 -27.79
C ILE A 244 13.35 -46.43 -27.57
N SER A 245 12.78 -47.05 -28.61
CA SER A 245 11.52 -47.79 -28.48
C SER A 245 11.59 -48.88 -27.43
N GLU A 246 12.70 -49.61 -27.37
CA GLU A 246 12.92 -50.68 -26.39
C GLU A 246 13.10 -50.11 -24.98
N GLU A 247 13.90 -49.06 -24.85
CA GLU A 247 14.22 -48.42 -23.57
C GLU A 247 13.00 -47.80 -22.89
N VAL A 248 12.09 -47.19 -23.65
CA VAL A 248 10.84 -46.66 -23.08
C VAL A 248 9.74 -47.72 -22.93
N GLY A 249 10.00 -48.99 -23.25
CA GLY A 249 9.07 -50.10 -23.00
C GLY A 249 8.02 -50.35 -24.09
N PHE A 250 8.18 -49.84 -25.32
CA PHE A 250 7.30 -50.24 -26.44
C PHE A 250 7.63 -51.64 -26.93
N SER A 251 6.61 -52.49 -27.09
CA SER A 251 6.76 -53.87 -27.57
C SER A 251 7.48 -53.97 -28.93
N HIS A 252 7.19 -53.06 -29.86
CA HIS A 252 7.87 -52.97 -31.16
C HIS A 252 7.90 -51.54 -31.69
N THR A 253 8.97 -51.20 -32.42
CA THR A 253 9.21 -49.87 -33.03
C THR A 253 8.06 -49.37 -33.90
N ARG A 254 7.30 -50.26 -34.57
CA ARG A 254 6.13 -49.87 -35.38
C ARG A 254 5.04 -49.24 -34.52
N TYR A 255 4.82 -49.77 -33.32
CA TYR A 255 3.80 -49.30 -32.39
C TYR A 255 4.19 -47.94 -31.79
N PHE A 256 5.46 -47.81 -31.39
CA PHE A 256 6.06 -46.53 -31.00
C PHE A 256 5.89 -45.45 -32.07
N ASN A 257 6.28 -45.72 -33.32
CA ASN A 257 6.15 -44.76 -34.43
C ASN A 257 4.69 -44.30 -34.65
N LYS A 258 3.72 -45.20 -34.48
CA LYS A 258 2.29 -44.87 -34.62
C LYS A 258 1.88 -43.86 -33.55
N HIS A 259 2.17 -44.16 -32.28
CA HIS A 259 1.76 -43.31 -31.15
C HIS A 259 2.49 -41.97 -31.13
N PHE A 260 3.79 -41.96 -31.39
CA PHE A 260 4.55 -40.71 -31.50
C PHE A 260 3.99 -39.80 -32.61
N LYS A 261 3.56 -40.39 -33.74
CA LYS A 261 2.93 -39.64 -34.84
C LYS A 261 1.54 -39.13 -34.49
N ILE A 262 0.79 -39.85 -33.66
CA ILE A 262 -0.52 -39.39 -33.18
C ILE A 262 -0.34 -38.15 -32.30
N GLN A 263 0.63 -38.16 -31.37
CA GLN A 263 0.85 -37.08 -30.41
C GLN A 263 1.51 -35.85 -31.05
N TYR A 264 2.57 -36.03 -31.83
CA TYR A 264 3.38 -34.91 -32.35
C TYR A 264 3.22 -34.65 -33.86
N ASN A 265 2.34 -35.36 -34.57
CA ASN A 265 2.13 -35.25 -36.02
C ASN A 265 3.36 -35.57 -36.92
N TYR A 266 4.47 -36.04 -36.36
CA TYR A 266 5.68 -36.45 -37.08
C TYR A 266 6.08 -37.88 -36.70
N THR A 267 6.83 -38.59 -37.55
CA THR A 267 7.54 -39.80 -37.07
C THR A 267 8.72 -39.40 -36.16
N PRO A 268 9.13 -40.24 -35.20
CA PRO A 268 10.32 -40.02 -34.38
C PRO A 268 11.56 -39.60 -35.20
N LEU A 269 11.82 -40.25 -36.34
CA LEU A 269 12.95 -39.90 -37.20
C LEU A 269 12.78 -38.52 -37.86
N GLN A 270 11.58 -38.18 -38.32
CA GLN A 270 11.28 -36.85 -38.87
C GLN A 270 11.41 -35.77 -37.80
N TYR A 271 10.90 -36.04 -36.60
CA TYR A 271 10.97 -35.14 -35.46
C TYR A 271 12.43 -34.90 -35.07
N ARG A 272 13.23 -35.97 -34.91
CA ARG A 272 14.68 -35.85 -34.65
C ARG A 272 15.38 -34.99 -35.69
N LYS A 273 15.17 -35.24 -36.99
CA LYS A 273 15.82 -34.46 -38.05
C LYS A 273 15.43 -32.99 -38.05
N LYS A 274 14.21 -32.68 -37.62
CA LYS A 274 13.68 -31.32 -37.62
C LYS A 274 14.05 -30.52 -36.36
N PHE A 275 14.13 -31.18 -35.21
CA PHE A 275 14.21 -30.53 -33.89
C PHE A 275 15.46 -30.87 -33.08
N LYS A 276 16.31 -31.80 -33.55
CA LYS A 276 17.66 -32.01 -33.01
C LYS A 276 18.54 -30.86 -33.46
N MET A 277 18.79 -29.92 -32.56
CA MET A 277 19.61 -28.73 -32.79
C MET A 277 21.03 -28.99 -32.31
N SER A 278 22.04 -28.47 -33.01
CA SER A 278 23.40 -28.41 -32.48
C SER A 278 23.49 -27.33 -31.39
N ASP A 279 24.50 -27.42 -30.53
CA ASP A 279 24.76 -26.40 -29.49
C ASP A 279 24.96 -25.00 -30.11
N GLU A 280 25.64 -24.91 -31.25
CA GLU A 280 25.84 -23.67 -32.00
C GLU A 280 24.50 -23.05 -32.45
N THR A 281 23.61 -23.83 -33.06
CA THR A 281 22.31 -23.32 -33.54
C THR A 281 21.35 -22.99 -32.39
N PHE A 282 21.46 -23.68 -31.25
CA PHE A 282 20.68 -23.35 -30.05
C PHE A 282 21.08 -22.00 -29.48
N GLU A 283 22.39 -21.76 -29.30
CA GLU A 283 22.88 -20.49 -28.77
C GLU A 283 22.70 -19.32 -29.76
N GLU A 284 22.76 -19.55 -31.07
CA GLU A 284 22.42 -18.53 -32.08
C GLU A 284 20.95 -18.08 -32.03
N GLN A 285 20.03 -18.98 -31.67
CA GLN A 285 18.60 -18.66 -31.57
C GLN A 285 18.23 -18.08 -30.20
N LYS A 286 19.06 -18.28 -29.16
CA LYS A 286 18.81 -17.78 -27.81
C LYS A 286 19.06 -16.28 -27.73
N ILE A 287 17.99 -15.52 -27.47
CA ILE A 287 18.05 -14.06 -27.31
C ILE A 287 17.56 -13.72 -25.91
N ILE A 288 18.49 -13.65 -24.97
CA ILE A 288 18.27 -13.32 -23.56
C ILE A 288 19.32 -12.31 -23.11
N GLU A 289 18.86 -11.23 -22.50
CA GLU A 289 19.72 -10.24 -21.83
C GLU A 289 19.55 -10.38 -20.31
N PHE A 290 20.65 -10.54 -19.58
CA PHE A 290 20.63 -10.64 -18.12
C PHE A 290 20.94 -9.29 -17.46
N PHE A 291 20.22 -8.97 -16.39
CA PHE A 291 20.39 -7.76 -15.60
C PHE A 291 20.97 -8.07 -14.22
N ASN A 292 21.35 -7.02 -13.49
CA ASN A 292 21.72 -7.20 -12.10
C ASN A 292 20.49 -7.63 -11.30
N LEU A 293 20.59 -8.75 -10.57
CA LEU A 293 19.48 -9.28 -9.77
C LEU A 293 18.96 -8.25 -8.74
N GLY A 294 19.81 -7.37 -8.23
CA GLY A 294 19.43 -6.28 -7.32
C GLY A 294 18.40 -5.30 -7.90
N GLU A 295 18.35 -5.14 -9.23
CA GLU A 295 17.32 -4.32 -9.89
C GLU A 295 15.91 -4.89 -9.73
N SER A 296 15.78 -6.19 -9.42
CA SER A 296 14.48 -6.81 -9.17
C SER A 296 13.83 -6.29 -7.88
N LEU A 297 14.63 -5.84 -6.89
CA LEU A 297 14.11 -5.40 -5.60
C LEU A 297 13.06 -4.30 -5.73
N GLN A 298 13.20 -3.39 -6.71
CA GLN A 298 12.22 -2.31 -6.90
C GLN A 298 10.80 -2.82 -7.23
N TYR A 299 10.69 -4.01 -7.82
CA TYR A 299 9.44 -4.67 -8.14
C TYR A 299 8.96 -5.57 -6.99
N LEU A 300 9.89 -6.06 -6.16
CA LEU A 300 9.64 -7.00 -5.07
C LEU A 300 9.37 -6.33 -3.71
N ILE A 301 9.69 -5.04 -3.56
CA ILE A 301 9.57 -4.30 -2.28
C ILE A 301 8.24 -4.57 -1.59
N HIS A 302 7.14 -4.57 -2.35
CA HIS A 302 5.81 -4.77 -1.82
C HIS A 302 5.66 -6.06 -1.00
N TYR A 303 6.33 -7.13 -1.41
CA TYR A 303 6.28 -8.43 -0.75
C TYR A 303 7.34 -8.62 0.35
N LEU A 304 8.25 -7.65 0.50
CA LEU A 304 9.34 -7.68 1.48
C LEU A 304 9.09 -6.76 2.69
N GLU A 305 7.94 -6.07 2.72
CA GLU A 305 7.62 -5.05 3.73
C GLU A 305 7.62 -5.59 5.16
N ASP A 306 7.09 -6.79 5.34
CA ASP A 306 7.01 -7.49 6.62
C ASP A 306 8.16 -8.51 6.82
N TYR A 307 9.17 -8.49 5.96
CA TYR A 307 10.30 -9.40 6.06
C TYR A 307 11.43 -8.80 6.91
N ASP A 308 11.61 -9.31 8.13
CA ASP A 308 12.55 -8.77 9.12
C ASP A 308 14.00 -8.71 8.63
N ARG A 309 14.38 -9.63 7.74
CA ARG A 309 15.72 -9.74 7.13
C ARG A 309 15.83 -9.02 5.79
N PHE A 310 14.81 -8.30 5.35
CA PHE A 310 15.01 -7.33 4.28
C PHE A 310 15.82 -6.15 4.83
N ASN A 311 17.10 -6.13 4.46
CA ASN A 311 18.02 -5.06 4.74
C ASN A 311 17.67 -3.84 3.91
N TYR A 312 16.88 -2.95 4.50
CA TYR A 312 16.75 -1.59 3.99
C TYR A 312 18.06 -0.78 4.18
N GLU A 313 19.25 -1.38 4.30
CA GLU A 313 20.52 -0.65 4.47
C GLU A 313 20.81 0.31 3.32
N ASP A 314 20.25 0.07 2.13
CA ASP A 314 20.24 1.06 1.04
C ASP A 314 19.23 2.22 1.23
N LYS A 315 18.47 2.24 2.34
CA LYS A 315 17.48 3.28 2.70
C LYS A 315 17.31 3.56 4.20
N ILE A 316 18.30 3.36 5.09
CA ILE A 316 18.27 4.14 6.34
C ILE A 316 18.43 5.61 5.93
N THR A 317 17.34 6.38 6.05
CA THR A 317 17.40 7.81 5.77
C THR A 317 18.26 8.43 6.87
N LYS A 318 19.50 8.79 6.50
CA LYS A 318 20.45 9.46 7.39
C LYS A 318 20.15 10.95 7.36
N ILE A 319 19.71 11.47 8.49
CA ILE A 319 19.50 12.91 8.67
C ILE A 319 20.67 13.45 9.48
N ASN A 320 21.46 14.34 8.87
CA ASN A 320 22.54 15.02 9.57
C ASN A 320 22.06 16.41 9.97
N ILE A 321 22.10 16.72 11.27
CA ILE A 321 21.62 17.97 11.84
C ILE A 321 22.78 18.64 12.58
N ASN A 322 23.09 19.87 12.18
CA ASN A 322 23.98 20.73 12.94
C ASN A 322 23.16 21.74 13.75
N MET A 323 23.16 21.61 15.07
CA MET A 323 22.37 22.46 15.97
C MET A 323 22.88 23.91 16.05
N GLY A 324 24.06 24.19 15.50
CA GLY A 324 24.58 25.54 15.34
C GLY A 324 23.94 26.32 14.19
N ASP A 325 23.32 25.65 13.22
CA ASP A 325 22.79 26.31 12.02
C ASP A 325 21.60 27.23 12.33
N ASP A 326 21.44 28.28 11.53
CA ASP A 326 20.34 29.23 11.59
C ASP A 326 19.93 29.60 10.16
N LEU A 327 18.78 29.08 9.73
CA LEU A 327 18.22 29.29 8.39
C LEU A 327 17.13 30.38 8.39
N GLY A 328 17.04 31.19 9.45
CA GLY A 328 16.05 32.25 9.61
C GLY A 328 14.81 31.81 10.40
N LYS A 329 13.72 32.58 10.30
CA LYS A 329 12.49 32.34 11.08
C LYS A 329 11.60 31.27 10.45
N PHE A 330 11.09 30.36 11.27
CA PHE A 330 10.00 29.47 10.86
C PHE A 330 8.67 30.22 10.94
N SER A 331 7.98 30.33 9.80
CA SER A 331 6.68 31.00 9.71
C SER A 331 5.59 30.12 10.34
N LYS A 332 4.84 30.69 11.30
CA LYS A 332 3.75 30.02 12.02
C LYS A 332 2.36 30.42 11.49
N ASN A 333 2.25 30.73 10.20
CA ASN A 333 1.03 31.25 9.57
C ASN A 333 -0.16 30.27 9.65
N PHE A 334 0.08 28.99 9.94
CA PHE A 334 -0.99 28.02 10.20
C PHE A 334 -1.89 28.42 11.39
N LYS A 335 -1.43 29.32 12.26
CA LYS A 335 -2.19 29.89 13.37
C LYS A 335 -2.94 31.18 13.02
N ASP A 336 -2.78 31.70 11.81
CA ASP A 336 -3.34 33.00 11.47
C ASP A 336 -4.86 32.92 11.45
N ILE A 337 -5.44 31.89 10.82
CA ILE A 337 -6.89 31.80 10.60
C ILE A 337 -7.40 30.40 10.95
N LEU A 338 -8.38 30.33 11.84
CA LEU A 338 -9.21 29.16 12.09
C LEU A 338 -10.59 29.35 11.44
N ASN A 339 -11.07 28.37 10.69
CA ASN A 339 -12.43 28.43 10.16
C ASN A 339 -13.41 27.87 11.19
N ILE A 340 -14.40 28.67 11.58
CA ILE A 340 -15.47 28.22 12.47
C ILE A 340 -16.58 27.57 11.65
N GLY A 341 -16.96 28.18 10.52
CA GLY A 341 -18.20 27.86 9.82
C GLY A 341 -19.26 28.88 10.19
N ASP A 342 -20.51 28.44 10.36
CA ASP A 342 -21.61 29.35 10.67
C ASP A 342 -21.44 30.01 12.03
N ALA A 343 -21.68 31.31 12.10
CA ALA A 343 -21.57 32.07 13.34
C ALA A 343 -22.51 31.55 14.43
N PHE A 344 -23.65 30.97 14.04
CA PHE A 344 -24.61 30.34 14.96
C PHE A 344 -23.97 29.22 15.80
N GLU A 345 -22.99 28.51 15.25
CA GLU A 345 -22.32 27.41 15.95
C GLU A 345 -21.64 27.85 17.25
N LEU A 346 -21.21 29.12 17.33
CA LEU A 346 -20.61 29.68 18.55
C LEU A 346 -21.64 30.19 19.56
N LEU A 347 -22.94 29.94 19.34
CA LEU A 347 -23.96 30.08 20.38
C LEU A 347 -24.15 28.77 21.16
N LEU A 348 -23.65 27.65 20.63
CA LEU A 348 -23.72 26.34 21.28
C LEU A 348 -22.55 26.17 22.25
N GLU A 349 -22.85 25.81 23.50
CA GLU A 349 -21.85 25.73 24.57
C GLU A 349 -20.75 24.70 24.28
N ASP A 350 -21.12 23.51 23.80
CA ASP A 350 -20.16 22.44 23.45
C ASP A 350 -19.11 22.92 22.42
N ASN A 351 -19.50 23.77 21.47
CA ASN A 351 -18.60 24.31 20.45
C ASN A 351 -17.70 25.43 21.01
N LYS A 352 -18.20 26.21 21.97
CA LYS A 352 -17.40 27.20 22.69
C LYS A 352 -16.30 26.52 23.50
N ASP A 353 -16.64 25.49 24.27
CA ASP A 353 -15.68 24.69 25.03
C ASP A 353 -14.56 24.15 24.12
N ILE A 354 -14.92 23.68 22.92
CA ILE A 354 -13.94 23.21 21.94
C ILE A 354 -13.04 24.35 21.46
N LEU A 355 -13.60 25.53 21.17
CA LEU A 355 -12.81 26.67 20.71
C LEU A 355 -11.86 27.19 21.80
N GLU A 356 -12.28 27.19 23.06
CA GLU A 356 -11.43 27.51 24.21
C GLU A 356 -10.21 26.58 24.27
N VAL A 357 -10.42 25.27 24.15
CA VAL A 357 -9.34 24.27 24.12
C VAL A 357 -8.40 24.51 22.93
N LEU A 358 -8.93 24.81 21.75
CA LEU A 358 -8.11 25.13 20.58
C LEU A 358 -7.28 26.40 20.80
N GLN A 359 -7.86 27.42 21.43
CA GLN A 359 -7.17 28.66 21.68
C GLN A 359 -6.07 28.50 22.73
N GLU A 360 -6.34 27.76 23.82
CA GLU A 360 -5.36 27.47 24.86
C GLU A 360 -4.18 26.67 24.31
N GLU A 361 -4.46 25.63 23.51
CA GLU A 361 -3.43 24.67 23.08
C GLU A 361 -2.72 25.03 21.78
N ILE A 362 -3.31 25.85 20.91
CA ILE A 362 -2.74 26.23 19.60
C ILE A 362 -2.53 27.75 19.51
N GLY A 363 -3.53 28.54 19.88
CA GLY A 363 -3.50 30.01 19.85
C GLY A 363 -3.63 30.59 18.44
N PHE A 364 -4.86 30.71 17.96
CA PHE A 364 -5.20 31.32 16.68
C PHE A 364 -5.38 32.83 16.78
N THR A 365 -5.06 33.54 15.69
CA THR A 365 -5.18 35.00 15.63
C THR A 365 -6.57 35.45 15.17
N TYR A 366 -7.10 34.78 14.15
CA TYR A 366 -8.39 35.10 13.56
C TYR A 366 -9.33 33.88 13.52
N ALA A 367 -10.62 34.13 13.70
CA ALA A 367 -11.70 33.18 13.47
C ALA A 367 -12.54 33.63 12.28
N ARG A 368 -12.65 32.78 11.26
CA ARG A 368 -13.48 33.03 10.08
C ARG A 368 -14.91 32.54 10.32
N LEU A 369 -15.86 33.49 10.27
CA LEU A 369 -17.28 33.31 10.53
C LEU A 369 -18.08 33.45 9.24
N LEU A 370 -18.97 32.49 9.00
CA LEU A 370 -19.95 32.48 7.91
C LEU A 370 -21.32 32.89 8.46
N ASN A 371 -22.21 33.36 7.58
CA ASN A 371 -23.63 33.50 7.86
C ASN A 371 -24.00 34.38 9.08
N ILE A 372 -23.18 35.39 9.41
CA ILE A 372 -23.53 36.42 10.43
C ILE A 372 -24.82 37.18 10.07
N PHE A 373 -25.09 37.37 8.77
CA PHE A 373 -26.26 38.08 8.25
C PHE A 373 -27.45 37.15 7.96
N SER A 374 -27.47 35.94 8.52
CA SER A 374 -28.52 34.95 8.27
C SER A 374 -29.73 35.08 9.19
N GLU A 375 -30.82 34.42 8.81
CA GLU A 375 -32.03 34.31 9.65
C GLU A 375 -31.77 33.58 10.97
N ASP A 376 -30.85 32.59 10.98
CA ASP A 376 -30.39 31.90 12.19
C ASP A 376 -29.69 32.86 13.16
N MET A 377 -29.17 33.98 12.66
CA MET A 377 -28.60 35.07 13.47
C MET A 377 -29.63 36.17 13.78
N CYS A 378 -30.92 35.93 13.53
CA CYS A 378 -32.03 36.87 13.65
C CYS A 378 -31.96 38.06 12.68
N ILE A 379 -31.31 37.88 11.52
CA ILE A 379 -31.16 38.92 10.50
C ILE A 379 -32.02 38.53 9.29
N PHE A 380 -33.21 39.13 9.20
CA PHE A 380 -34.21 38.81 8.17
C PHE A 380 -34.16 39.82 7.02
N PRO A 381 -33.96 39.40 5.75
CA PRO A 381 -33.76 40.32 4.62
C PRO A 381 -34.86 41.36 4.39
N GLU A 382 -36.11 41.03 4.71
CA GLU A 382 -37.27 41.89 4.52
C GLU A 382 -37.58 42.78 5.75
N SER A 383 -36.83 42.62 6.84
CA SER A 383 -37.07 43.37 8.08
C SER A 383 -36.57 44.81 7.99
N LYS A 384 -37.28 45.72 8.66
CA LYS A 384 -36.84 47.12 8.89
C LYS A 384 -35.87 47.26 10.06
N PHE A 385 -35.74 46.22 10.88
CA PHE A 385 -34.90 46.18 12.07
C PHE A 385 -34.12 44.85 12.13
N TYR A 386 -32.83 44.95 12.40
CA TYR A 386 -31.94 43.78 12.53
C TYR A 386 -31.56 43.62 14.00
N ASN A 387 -31.77 42.41 14.56
CA ASN A 387 -31.43 42.12 15.94
C ASN A 387 -30.01 41.53 16.01
N TRP A 388 -29.04 42.37 16.39
CA TRP A 388 -27.63 42.00 16.45
C TRP A 388 -27.19 41.29 17.74
N ASN A 389 -28.11 40.95 18.66
CA ASN A 389 -27.74 40.33 19.94
C ASN A 389 -26.97 39.02 19.76
N ARG A 390 -27.41 38.12 18.86
CA ARG A 390 -26.70 36.87 18.58
C ARG A 390 -25.31 37.11 18.01
N ALA A 391 -25.18 38.04 17.07
CA ALA A 391 -23.88 38.42 16.51
C ALA A 391 -22.97 39.01 17.59
N ARG A 392 -23.52 39.82 18.50
CA ARG A 392 -22.78 40.38 19.63
C ARG A 392 -22.27 39.29 20.54
N ASP A 393 -23.13 38.36 20.97
CA ASP A 393 -22.75 37.29 21.89
C ASP A 393 -21.62 36.42 21.29
N VAL A 394 -21.65 36.15 19.98
CA VAL A 394 -20.56 35.45 19.26
C VAL A 394 -19.26 36.25 19.23
N LEU A 395 -19.33 37.54 18.88
CA LEU A 395 -18.14 38.38 18.73
C LEU A 395 -17.50 38.73 20.08
N GLU A 396 -18.30 38.96 21.13
CA GLU A 396 -17.81 39.13 22.50
C GLU A 396 -17.14 37.87 23.02
N PHE A 397 -17.70 36.68 22.72
CA PHE A 397 -17.03 35.42 23.05
C PHE A 397 -15.64 35.32 22.38
N LEU A 398 -15.53 35.60 21.08
CA LEU A 398 -14.22 35.61 20.41
C LEU A 398 -13.24 36.61 21.03
N ASP A 399 -13.72 37.79 21.42
CA ASP A 399 -12.90 38.81 22.10
C ASP A 399 -12.38 38.32 23.46
N THR A 400 -13.18 37.57 24.22
CA THR A 400 -12.72 36.95 25.49
C THR A 400 -11.55 35.98 25.29
N LEU A 401 -11.46 35.37 24.10
CA LEU A 401 -10.38 34.48 23.69
C LEU A 401 -9.22 35.20 22.98
N ASN A 402 -9.33 36.53 22.83
CA ASN A 402 -8.41 37.38 22.07
C ASN A 402 -8.27 36.91 20.59
N ILE A 403 -9.37 36.43 20.01
CA ILE A 403 -9.46 36.00 18.61
C ILE A 403 -10.21 37.09 17.82
N LYS A 404 -9.61 37.55 16.72
CA LYS A 404 -10.21 38.59 15.89
C LYS A 404 -11.14 37.99 14.82
N PRO A 405 -12.31 38.58 14.54
CA PRO A 405 -13.22 38.00 13.55
C PRO A 405 -12.80 38.33 12.11
N ILE A 406 -12.92 37.33 11.24
CA ILE A 406 -13.02 37.49 9.79
C ILE A 406 -14.47 37.21 9.41
N ILE A 407 -15.20 38.24 8.99
CA ILE A 407 -16.61 38.13 8.60
C ILE A 407 -16.70 37.83 7.10
N VAL A 408 -17.18 36.64 6.76
CA VAL A 408 -17.47 36.28 5.36
C VAL A 408 -18.85 36.80 4.99
N LEU A 409 -18.88 37.64 3.95
CA LEU A 409 -20.08 38.28 3.45
C LEU A 409 -20.71 37.43 2.35
N ASN A 410 -22.01 37.19 2.46
CA ASN A 410 -22.87 36.67 1.41
C ASN A 410 -24.21 37.41 1.45
N ASP A 411 -24.86 37.61 0.29
CA ASP A 411 -26.11 38.36 0.16
C ASP A 411 -27.34 37.46 0.12
N THR A 412 -27.26 36.25 0.70
CA THR A 412 -28.33 35.23 0.61
C THR A 412 -29.66 35.79 1.10
N GLY A 413 -30.67 35.82 0.23
CA GLY A 413 -32.01 36.35 0.53
C GLY A 413 -32.13 37.88 0.46
N PHE A 414 -31.03 38.63 0.34
CA PHE A 414 -31.03 40.08 0.26
C PHE A 414 -31.05 40.61 -1.19
N SER A 415 -31.68 41.77 -1.36
CA SER A 415 -31.39 42.65 -2.50
C SER A 415 -30.10 43.41 -2.24
N THR A 416 -29.41 43.90 -3.27
CA THR A 416 -28.19 44.70 -3.08
C THR A 416 -28.40 45.90 -2.15
N SER A 417 -29.54 46.59 -2.24
CA SER A 417 -29.86 47.73 -1.38
C SER A 417 -30.13 47.31 0.06
N SER A 418 -30.92 46.25 0.28
CA SER A 418 -31.19 45.77 1.64
C SER A 418 -29.95 45.17 2.30
N PHE A 419 -29.06 44.54 1.53
CA PHE A 419 -27.79 44.02 2.05
C PHE A 419 -26.86 45.14 2.53
N LEU A 420 -26.70 46.21 1.74
CA LEU A 420 -25.93 47.39 2.14
C LEU A 420 -26.51 48.06 3.40
N LEU A 421 -27.84 48.10 3.53
CA LEU A 421 -28.50 48.59 4.74
C LEU A 421 -28.21 47.70 5.95
N ALA A 422 -28.22 46.37 5.79
CA ALA A 422 -27.87 45.44 6.85
C ALA A 422 -26.41 45.61 7.31
N ILE A 423 -25.46 45.73 6.37
CA ILE A 423 -24.04 45.99 6.70
C ILE A 423 -23.89 47.33 7.44
N LYS A 424 -24.54 48.40 6.95
CA LYS A 424 -24.51 49.71 7.65
C LYS A 424 -25.09 49.60 9.06
N SER A 425 -26.21 48.88 9.23
CA SER A 425 -26.80 48.67 10.54
C SER A 425 -25.88 47.88 11.48
N PHE A 426 -25.19 46.85 10.98
CA PHE A 426 -24.20 46.09 11.73
C PHE A 426 -23.05 46.98 12.20
N LEU A 427 -22.41 47.71 11.28
CA LEU A 427 -21.27 48.57 11.59
C LEU A 427 -21.64 49.66 12.61
N ASN A 428 -22.78 50.32 12.42
CA ASN A 428 -23.26 51.33 13.37
C ASN A 428 -23.51 50.73 14.75
N TYR A 429 -24.19 49.57 14.83
CA TYR A 429 -24.48 48.92 16.11
C TYR A 429 -23.21 48.62 16.91
N PHE A 430 -22.21 48.02 16.27
CA PHE A 430 -20.96 47.65 16.94
C PHE A 430 -20.04 48.86 17.22
N ASN A 431 -20.10 49.89 16.39
CA ASN A 431 -19.41 51.15 16.66
C ASN A 431 -20.02 51.88 17.88
N ASP A 432 -21.35 51.88 17.99
CA ASP A 432 -22.07 52.50 19.12
C ASP A 432 -21.90 51.71 20.43
N LEU A 433 -21.80 50.38 20.34
CA LEU A 433 -21.62 49.50 21.50
C LEU A 433 -20.29 49.78 22.22
N GLY A 434 -19.21 50.04 21.46
CA GLY A 434 -17.89 50.40 21.98
C GLY A 434 -17.13 49.30 22.73
N SER A 435 -17.74 48.13 22.97
CA SER A 435 -17.08 46.99 23.63
C SER A 435 -16.12 46.24 22.72
N LEU A 436 -16.30 46.33 21.39
CA LEU A 436 -15.51 45.62 20.40
C LEU A 436 -14.78 46.61 19.48
N ASN A 437 -13.51 46.32 19.17
CA ASN A 437 -12.72 47.14 18.27
C ASN A 437 -12.96 46.72 16.80
N LEU A 438 -13.81 47.46 16.08
CA LEU A 438 -14.09 47.21 14.66
C LEU A 438 -12.85 47.28 13.76
N ASP A 439 -11.82 48.07 14.11
CA ASP A 439 -10.58 48.14 13.30
C ASP A 439 -9.80 46.81 13.32
N SER A 440 -10.09 45.94 14.28
CA SER A 440 -9.51 44.60 14.35
C SER A 440 -10.20 43.58 13.44
N PHE A 441 -11.39 43.91 12.92
CA PHE A 441 -12.20 43.02 12.11
C PHE A 441 -11.68 43.02 10.68
N LYS A 442 -11.76 41.86 10.04
CA LYS A 442 -11.53 41.75 8.60
C LYS A 442 -12.79 41.26 7.92
N PHE A 443 -12.97 41.67 6.67
CA PHE A 443 -14.08 41.22 5.84
C PHE A 443 -13.56 40.41 4.66
N GLN A 444 -14.30 39.41 4.26
CA GLN A 444 -13.99 38.59 3.09
C GLN A 444 -15.27 38.30 2.31
N PHE A 445 -15.18 38.22 0.98
CA PHE A 445 -16.35 37.94 0.15
C PHE A 445 -16.49 36.44 -0.11
N ASP A 446 -17.71 35.92 -0.01
CA ASP A 446 -18.02 34.59 -0.49
C ASP A 446 -18.02 34.54 -2.03
N SER A 447 -17.63 33.40 -2.59
CA SER A 447 -17.65 33.09 -4.02
C SER A 447 -19.01 33.25 -4.71
N THR A 448 -20.13 33.18 -3.99
CA THR A 448 -21.46 33.33 -4.56
C THR A 448 -21.87 34.78 -4.84
N LEU A 449 -21.14 35.77 -4.29
CA LEU A 449 -21.49 37.18 -4.43
C LEU A 449 -21.27 37.69 -5.85
N LYS A 450 -22.26 38.42 -6.37
CA LYS A 450 -22.16 39.05 -7.70
C LYS A 450 -21.11 40.18 -7.67
N PRO A 451 -20.28 40.34 -8.72
CA PRO A 451 -19.24 41.39 -8.77
C PRO A 451 -19.77 42.82 -8.53
N ALA A 452 -20.99 43.11 -9.01
CA ALA A 452 -21.62 44.41 -8.79
C ALA A 452 -21.92 44.70 -7.31
N VAL A 453 -22.23 43.67 -6.51
CA VAL A 453 -22.45 43.78 -5.06
C VAL A 453 -21.11 43.93 -4.36
N VAL A 454 -20.11 43.11 -4.73
CA VAL A 454 -18.73 43.19 -4.20
C VAL A 454 -18.18 44.59 -4.33
N ASN A 455 -18.32 45.25 -5.49
CA ASN A 455 -17.82 46.61 -5.70
C ASN A 455 -18.47 47.62 -4.74
N LYS A 456 -19.80 47.58 -4.58
CA LYS A 456 -20.53 48.50 -3.70
C LYS A 456 -20.21 48.28 -2.23
N VAL A 457 -20.07 47.02 -1.81
CA VAL A 457 -19.70 46.69 -0.43
C VAL A 457 -18.23 47.06 -0.17
N THR A 458 -17.35 46.88 -1.15
CA THR A 458 -15.94 47.31 -1.07
C THR A 458 -15.83 48.83 -0.90
N GLU A 459 -16.58 49.59 -1.68
CA GLU A 459 -16.65 51.05 -1.56
C GLU A 459 -17.11 51.46 -0.15
N LEU A 460 -18.18 50.83 0.36
CA LEU A 460 -18.68 51.04 1.71
C LEU A 460 -17.61 50.76 2.78
N LEU A 461 -17.05 49.55 2.81
CA LEU A 461 -16.14 49.13 3.87
C LEU A 461 -14.79 49.87 3.82
N SER A 462 -14.20 50.03 2.63
CA SER A 462 -12.87 50.63 2.48
C SER A 462 -12.90 52.15 2.54
N THR A 463 -13.92 52.79 1.93
CA THR A 463 -13.94 54.25 1.78
C THR A 463 -14.68 54.93 2.92
N GLU A 464 -15.88 54.44 3.27
CA GLU A 464 -16.68 55.05 4.34
C GLU A 464 -16.15 54.66 5.74
N TYR A 465 -15.80 53.39 5.95
CA TYR A 465 -15.41 52.87 7.27
C TYR A 465 -13.92 52.55 7.44
N LYS A 466 -13.12 52.54 6.36
CA LYS A 466 -11.67 52.24 6.36
C LYS A 466 -11.30 50.87 6.95
N LEU A 467 -12.17 49.88 6.79
CA LEU A 467 -11.99 48.52 7.30
C LEU A 467 -11.18 47.65 6.33
N GLU A 468 -10.44 46.69 6.86
CA GLU A 468 -9.60 45.79 6.07
C GLU A 468 -10.45 44.71 5.36
N ILE A 469 -10.21 44.53 4.06
CA ILE A 469 -10.84 43.49 3.24
C ILE A 469 -9.77 42.53 2.73
N ILE A 470 -9.97 41.23 3.01
CA ILE A 470 -9.18 40.15 2.44
C ILE A 470 -9.53 40.04 0.95
N LYS A 471 -8.53 40.22 0.09
CA LYS A 471 -8.71 40.28 -1.38
C LYS A 471 -9.15 38.95 -1.98
N ASP A 472 -8.67 37.84 -1.43
CA ASP A 472 -9.01 36.52 -1.93
C ASP A 472 -10.47 36.18 -1.58
N VAL A 473 -11.20 35.68 -2.56
CA VAL A 473 -12.57 35.21 -2.37
C VAL A 473 -12.57 33.93 -1.54
N PHE A 474 -13.49 33.83 -0.58
CA PHE A 474 -13.67 32.62 0.20
C PHE A 474 -14.55 31.62 -0.55
N PHE A 475 -14.11 30.36 -0.57
CA PHE A 475 -14.88 29.25 -1.10
C PHE A 475 -15.21 28.29 0.05
N ALA A 476 -16.47 28.24 0.45
CA ALA A 476 -16.96 27.27 1.41
C ALA A 476 -17.06 25.89 0.73
N LYS A 477 -16.11 25.00 1.02
CA LYS A 477 -16.20 23.60 0.61
C LYS A 477 -16.81 22.77 1.73
N ASP A 478 -18.09 22.44 1.60
CA ASP A 478 -18.81 21.59 2.55
C ASP A 478 -18.86 20.14 2.03
N SER A 479 -17.68 19.54 1.89
CA SER A 479 -17.56 18.13 1.53
C SER A 479 -17.27 17.30 2.77
N ILE A 480 -18.04 16.24 3.01
CA ILE A 480 -17.60 15.20 3.95
C ILE A 480 -16.90 14.07 3.19
N ASP A 481 -15.83 13.61 3.79
CA ASP A 481 -15.01 12.52 3.33
C ASP A 481 -14.29 11.92 4.54
N PHE A 482 -14.46 10.62 4.78
CA PHE A 482 -13.85 9.94 5.93
C PHE A 482 -12.32 10.09 5.98
N ILE A 483 -11.66 10.51 4.89
CA ILE A 483 -10.24 10.82 4.89
C ILE A 483 -9.86 11.81 5.99
N TYR A 484 -10.74 12.79 6.28
CA TYR A 484 -10.47 13.85 7.26
C TYR A 484 -10.37 13.35 8.69
N ASP A 485 -10.94 12.18 8.99
CA ASP A 485 -10.85 11.56 10.32
C ASP A 485 -9.58 10.75 10.52
N THR A 486 -8.92 10.36 9.42
CA THR A 486 -7.85 9.36 9.44
C THR A 486 -6.49 9.98 9.79
N THR A 487 -5.54 9.12 10.17
CA THR A 487 -4.13 9.49 10.37
C THR A 487 -3.47 10.07 9.13
N TYR A 488 -4.00 9.86 7.93
CA TYR A 488 -3.49 10.48 6.70
C TYR A 488 -3.37 12.01 6.82
N MET A 489 -4.31 12.64 7.53
CA MET A 489 -4.32 14.08 7.73
C MET A 489 -3.10 14.58 8.52
N LEU A 490 -2.47 13.72 9.32
CA LEU A 490 -1.33 14.08 10.15
C LEU A 490 -0.11 14.49 9.30
N PRO A 491 0.52 13.60 8.49
CA PRO A 491 1.62 14.00 7.60
C PRO A 491 1.16 14.96 6.50
N TYR A 492 -0.10 14.89 6.03
CA TYR A 492 -0.63 15.81 5.02
C TYR A 492 -0.58 17.27 5.51
N ILE A 493 -1.14 17.54 6.69
CA ILE A 493 -1.15 18.90 7.26
C ILE A 493 0.26 19.36 7.58
N ILE A 494 1.07 18.52 8.24
CA ILE A 494 2.45 18.87 8.59
C ILE A 494 3.24 19.22 7.32
N HIS A 495 3.15 18.40 6.27
CA HIS A 495 3.83 18.67 5.01
C HIS A 495 3.42 20.01 4.41
N ASN A 496 2.11 20.29 4.33
CA ASN A 496 1.61 21.49 3.69
C ASN A 496 1.95 22.76 4.48
N VAL A 497 1.91 22.72 5.82
CA VAL A 497 2.34 23.85 6.67
C VAL A 497 3.84 24.07 6.57
N VAL A 498 4.62 23.01 6.68
CA VAL A 498 6.09 23.09 6.64
C VAL A 498 6.55 23.63 5.28
N ASN A 499 5.90 23.24 4.17
CA ASN A 499 6.31 23.59 2.81
C ASN A 499 5.52 24.73 2.15
N ASN A 500 4.47 25.25 2.78
CA ASN A 500 3.57 26.25 2.18
C ASN A 500 3.06 25.85 0.79
N THR A 501 2.70 24.59 0.60
CA THR A 501 2.35 24.01 -0.72
C THR A 501 0.87 24.14 -1.07
N ASN A 502 -0.04 23.83 -0.15
CA ASN A 502 -1.48 23.91 -0.37
C ASN A 502 -2.20 24.68 0.73
N SER A 503 -3.33 25.30 0.38
CA SER A 503 -4.22 25.92 1.34
C SER A 503 -4.97 24.87 2.17
N LEU A 504 -5.03 25.08 3.48
CA LEU A 504 -5.79 24.27 4.43
C LEU A 504 -7.12 24.92 4.84
N ASN A 505 -7.65 25.85 4.03
CA ASN A 505 -8.88 26.60 4.31
C ASN A 505 -10.15 25.73 4.44
N PHE A 506 -10.09 24.45 4.06
CA PHE A 506 -11.19 23.51 4.26
C PHE A 506 -11.30 23.01 5.71
N LEU A 507 -10.20 23.03 6.50
CA LEU A 507 -10.23 22.60 7.90
C LEU A 507 -11.10 23.53 8.72
N ARG A 508 -11.84 22.96 9.68
CA ARG A 508 -12.76 23.65 10.59
C ARG A 508 -12.32 23.44 12.04
N ALA A 509 -12.76 24.30 12.95
CA ALA A 509 -12.52 24.16 14.38
C ALA A 509 -13.07 22.84 14.91
N PHE A 510 -14.33 22.55 14.58
CA PHE A 510 -15.03 21.37 15.04
C PHE A 510 -15.95 20.80 13.95
N ASP A 511 -16.43 19.58 14.19
CA ASP A 511 -17.46 18.99 13.35
C ASP A 511 -18.83 19.54 13.64
N VAL A 512 -19.57 19.82 12.57
CA VAL A 512 -20.95 20.30 12.61
C VAL A 512 -21.83 19.29 11.88
N LEU A 513 -22.96 18.94 12.52
CA LEU A 513 -23.94 18.00 11.96
C LEU A 513 -24.93 18.71 11.03
N ASP A 514 -25.23 19.98 11.24
CA ASP A 514 -26.26 20.69 10.50
C ASP A 514 -25.88 20.93 9.03
N LYS A 515 -26.90 20.89 8.16
CA LYS A 515 -26.86 21.10 6.69
C LYS A 515 -26.30 19.96 5.85
N GLN A 516 -25.98 18.81 6.43
CA GLN A 516 -25.54 17.64 5.67
C GLN A 516 -26.69 16.71 5.29
N ILE A 517 -26.79 16.39 4.00
CA ILE A 517 -27.91 15.63 3.43
C ILE A 517 -27.78 14.12 3.71
N ASN A 518 -26.55 13.63 3.92
CA ASN A 518 -26.22 12.20 4.10
C ASN A 518 -25.53 11.92 5.44
N LEU A 519 -26.11 12.38 6.56
CA LEU A 519 -25.54 12.14 7.90
C LEU A 519 -25.70 10.68 8.32
N THR A 520 -24.62 10.12 8.88
CA THR A 520 -24.68 8.89 9.67
C THR A 520 -24.68 9.26 11.16
N ASN A 521 -25.33 8.46 12.00
CA ASN A 521 -25.23 8.59 13.47
C ASN A 521 -23.88 8.05 13.97
N GLU A 522 -22.80 8.23 13.22
CA GLU A 522 -21.47 7.74 13.57
C GLU A 522 -20.68 8.81 14.32
N VAL A 523 -19.75 8.38 15.17
CA VAL A 523 -18.86 9.27 15.94
C VAL A 523 -17.87 10.01 15.03
N PHE A 524 -17.52 9.39 13.91
CA PHE A 524 -16.70 9.92 12.84
C PHE A 524 -17.48 9.75 11.55
N PHE A 525 -17.67 10.84 10.81
CA PHE A 525 -18.49 10.87 9.59
C PHE A 525 -17.83 11.68 8.48
N GLY A 526 -16.53 11.97 8.61
CA GLY A 526 -15.74 12.60 7.58
C GLY A 526 -15.90 14.11 7.48
N TYR A 527 -16.27 14.83 8.54
CA TYR A 527 -16.24 16.30 8.49
C TYR A 527 -14.83 16.83 8.76
N PRO A 528 -14.39 17.93 8.13
CA PRO A 528 -13.01 18.42 8.26
C PRO A 528 -12.71 19.22 9.56
N GLY A 529 -13.38 18.90 10.68
CA GLY A 529 -13.08 19.49 11.98
C GLY A 529 -11.75 19.01 12.56
N LEU A 530 -11.05 19.86 13.31
CA LEU A 530 -9.90 19.45 14.14
C LEU A 530 -10.37 18.56 15.30
N ILE A 531 -11.55 18.85 15.84
CA ILE A 531 -12.19 18.14 16.94
C ILE A 531 -13.59 17.70 16.47
N ASN A 532 -14.04 16.49 16.78
CA ASN A 532 -15.38 16.06 16.37
C ASN A 532 -16.49 16.69 17.23
N ASP A 533 -17.76 16.46 16.85
CA ASP A 533 -18.97 16.97 17.52
C ASP A 533 -19.15 16.42 18.95
N LYS A 534 -18.33 15.45 19.35
CA LYS A 534 -18.25 14.92 20.72
C LYS A 534 -17.06 15.47 21.49
N GLY A 535 -16.28 16.41 20.96
CA GLY A 535 -15.09 16.97 21.61
C GLY A 535 -13.84 16.09 21.48
N ILE A 536 -13.87 15.00 20.71
CA ILE A 536 -12.73 14.09 20.53
C ILE A 536 -11.77 14.69 19.51
N LYS A 537 -10.50 14.87 19.93
CA LYS A 537 -9.40 15.38 19.10
C LYS A 537 -9.10 14.40 17.96
N LYS A 538 -9.07 14.89 16.71
CA LYS A 538 -8.73 14.10 15.53
C LYS A 538 -7.23 14.12 15.23
N PRO A 539 -6.71 13.24 14.34
CA PRO A 539 -5.31 13.33 13.90
C PRO A 539 -4.92 14.70 13.32
N SER A 540 -5.88 15.40 12.68
CA SER A 540 -5.68 16.77 12.19
C SER A 540 -5.39 17.78 13.30
N TYR A 541 -6.08 17.69 14.44
CA TYR A 541 -5.76 18.47 15.64
C TYR A 541 -4.32 18.21 16.10
N TYR A 542 -3.90 16.94 16.12
CA TYR A 542 -2.57 16.63 16.58
C TYR A 542 -1.46 17.07 15.62
N ALA A 543 -1.74 17.22 14.33
CA ALA A 543 -0.81 17.87 13.41
C ALA A 543 -0.50 19.30 13.89
N TYR A 544 -1.54 20.07 14.21
CA TYR A 544 -1.41 21.43 14.76
C TYR A 544 -0.72 21.42 16.14
N TYR A 545 -1.07 20.47 17.00
CA TYR A 545 -0.45 20.30 18.32
C TYR A 545 1.08 20.10 18.22
N LEU A 546 1.54 19.23 17.31
CA LEU A 546 2.97 18.98 17.10
C LEU A 546 3.66 20.18 16.44
N LEU A 547 3.05 20.79 15.43
CA LEU A 547 3.55 22.02 14.79
C LEU A 547 3.69 23.17 15.78
N ASN A 548 2.76 23.30 16.73
CA ASN A 548 2.79 24.35 17.74
C ASN A 548 4.00 24.23 18.70
N LYS A 549 4.53 23.01 18.89
CA LYS A 549 5.71 22.79 19.73
C LYS A 549 7.03 23.17 19.06
N LEU A 550 7.03 23.50 17.77
CA LEU A 550 8.24 23.93 17.06
C LEU A 550 8.69 25.33 17.51
N GLY A 551 10.00 25.54 17.55
CA GLY A 551 10.64 26.82 17.83
C GLY A 551 10.45 27.84 16.72
N ASP A 552 10.93 29.06 16.96
CA ASP A 552 10.77 30.19 16.03
C ASP A 552 11.92 30.29 15.02
N THR A 553 13.05 29.65 15.27
CA THR A 553 14.21 29.66 14.39
C THR A 553 14.36 28.32 13.68
N LEU A 554 14.45 28.34 12.35
CA LEU A 554 14.65 27.18 11.51
C LEU A 554 16.13 26.76 11.54
N VAL A 555 16.39 25.47 11.72
CA VAL A 555 17.74 24.89 11.75
C VAL A 555 18.00 24.04 10.51
N ALA A 556 17.07 23.16 10.19
CA ALA A 556 17.14 22.29 9.02
C ALA A 556 15.74 21.85 8.59
N LYS A 557 15.57 21.52 7.32
CA LYS A 557 14.31 20.99 6.79
C LYS A 557 14.58 20.30 5.46
N ASP A 558 13.94 19.17 5.24
CA ASP A 558 13.90 18.48 3.95
C ASP A 558 12.63 17.61 3.88
N LYS A 559 12.55 16.69 2.91
CA LYS A 559 11.46 15.73 2.76
C LYS A 559 11.28 14.92 4.05
N GLY A 560 10.11 15.08 4.67
CA GLY A 560 9.70 14.29 5.84
C GLY A 560 10.26 14.77 7.18
N TYR A 561 10.93 15.93 7.24
CA TYR A 561 11.33 16.50 8.52
C TYR A 561 11.49 18.02 8.54
N ILE A 562 11.33 18.59 9.73
CA ILE A 562 11.71 19.97 10.07
C ILE A 562 12.41 19.99 11.43
N VAL A 563 13.44 20.82 11.55
CA VAL A 563 14.20 21.07 12.76
C VAL A 563 14.14 22.55 13.07
N THR A 564 13.75 22.87 14.29
CA THR A 564 13.71 24.24 14.80
C THR A 564 14.45 24.33 16.12
N LYS A 565 14.79 25.57 16.51
CA LYS A 565 15.35 25.88 17.82
C LYS A 565 14.64 27.08 18.43
N SER A 566 14.68 27.10 19.74
CA SER A 566 14.30 28.19 20.65
C SER A 566 15.36 28.25 21.75
N ASN A 567 15.53 29.36 22.46
CA ASN A 567 16.68 29.66 23.35
C ASN A 567 17.48 28.45 23.88
N ASN A 568 16.83 27.51 24.60
CA ASN A 568 17.48 26.32 25.19
C ASN A 568 16.83 24.98 24.79
N GLU A 569 16.05 24.95 23.70
CA GLU A 569 15.35 23.75 23.24
C GLU A 569 15.45 23.60 21.73
N TYR A 570 15.73 22.38 21.29
CA TYR A 570 15.72 21.97 19.89
C TYR A 570 14.53 21.04 19.64
N GLN A 571 13.86 21.22 18.52
CA GLN A 571 12.69 20.44 18.16
C GLN A 571 12.86 19.83 16.78
N ILE A 572 12.83 18.51 16.70
CA ILE A 572 12.90 17.73 15.45
C ILE A 572 11.54 17.08 15.25
N LEU A 573 10.80 17.52 14.23
CA LEU A 573 9.54 16.89 13.83
C LEU A 573 9.77 16.08 12.55
N LEU A 574 9.57 14.78 12.66
CA LEU A 574 9.63 13.80 11.57
C LEU A 574 8.21 13.39 11.20
N TYR A 575 7.93 13.17 9.92
CA TYR A 575 6.63 12.74 9.44
C TYR A 575 6.75 11.94 8.15
N ASN A 576 5.85 10.99 7.94
CA ASN A 576 5.89 10.14 6.75
C ASN A 576 5.70 10.98 5.47
N HIS A 577 6.60 10.85 4.51
CA HIS A 577 6.55 11.56 3.23
C HIS A 577 6.56 10.58 2.06
N HIS A 578 5.56 10.70 1.18
CA HIS A 578 5.46 9.95 -0.08
C HIS A 578 5.13 10.93 -1.23
N ASP A 579 5.40 10.54 -2.49
CA ASP A 579 5.35 11.46 -3.65
C ASP A 579 3.97 12.11 -3.89
N ASN A 580 2.90 11.50 -3.36
CA ASN A 580 1.53 12.00 -3.47
C ASN A 580 1.01 12.71 -2.21
N ILE A 581 1.83 12.94 -1.17
CA ILE A 581 1.39 13.60 0.08
C ILE A 581 0.84 15.02 -0.15
N ASN A 582 1.17 15.65 -1.28
CA ASN A 582 0.65 16.96 -1.65
C ASN A 582 -0.79 16.94 -2.18
N LYS A 583 -1.37 15.78 -2.46
CA LYS A 583 -2.72 15.67 -3.01
C LYS A 583 -3.63 15.03 -1.99
N LEU A 584 -4.67 15.76 -1.57
CA LEU A 584 -5.71 15.17 -0.75
C LEU A 584 -6.48 14.14 -1.59
N ILE A 585 -6.46 12.90 -1.12
CA ILE A 585 -7.10 11.75 -1.76
C ILE A 585 -8.51 11.52 -1.20
N PRO A 586 -9.47 11.04 -2.01
CA PRO A 586 -10.76 10.58 -1.49
C PRO A 586 -10.62 9.31 -0.64
N PHE A 587 -11.46 9.12 0.38
CA PHE A 587 -11.42 7.92 1.23
C PHE A 587 -11.64 6.59 0.47
N GLU A 588 -12.42 6.60 -0.62
CA GLU A 588 -12.57 5.42 -1.48
C GLU A 588 -11.25 4.96 -2.12
N ASN A 589 -10.34 5.91 -2.36
CA ASN A 589 -8.99 5.61 -2.83
C ASN A 589 -8.01 5.38 -1.67
N PHE A 590 -8.38 5.76 -0.45
CA PHE A 590 -7.60 5.47 0.76
C PHE A 590 -7.59 3.98 1.10
N SER A 591 -8.65 3.23 0.76
CA SER A 591 -8.66 1.77 0.84
C SER A 591 -7.87 1.12 -0.31
N LYS A 592 -7.82 1.72 -1.50
CA LYS A 592 -6.89 1.29 -2.58
C LYS A 592 -5.43 1.55 -2.19
N LEU A 593 -5.19 2.56 -1.36
CA LEU A 593 -3.92 2.79 -0.68
C LEU A 593 -3.74 1.91 0.57
N ARG A 594 -4.74 1.11 1.01
CA ARG A 594 -4.54 0.09 2.06
C ARG A 594 -3.64 -1.04 1.58
N ALA A 595 -3.68 -1.38 0.29
CA ALA A 595 -2.67 -2.28 -0.29
C ALA A 595 -1.25 -1.66 -0.25
N ALA A 596 -1.13 -0.34 -0.09
CA ALA A 596 0.13 0.38 0.17
C ALA A 596 0.31 0.78 1.65
N LYS A 597 -0.54 0.30 2.59
CA LYS A 597 -0.52 0.72 4.01
C LYS A 597 0.33 -0.14 4.93
N ASN A 598 0.67 -1.37 4.54
CA ASN A 598 1.63 -2.17 5.30
C ASN A 598 3.10 -1.76 4.97
N ALA A 599 3.28 -0.75 4.10
CA ALA A 599 4.51 -0.49 3.35
C ALA A 599 5.51 0.56 3.86
N ALA A 600 5.29 1.27 4.96
CA ALA A 600 6.17 2.39 5.28
C ALA A 600 6.57 2.47 6.75
N VAL A 601 7.28 1.46 7.24
CA VAL A 601 8.18 1.67 8.38
C VAL A 601 9.43 2.39 7.86
N GLN A 602 9.44 3.72 7.92
CA GLN A 602 10.64 4.48 7.56
C GLN A 602 11.61 4.47 8.74
N LYS A 603 12.67 3.66 8.64
CA LYS A 603 13.78 3.64 9.61
C LYS A 603 14.69 4.85 9.37
N LEU A 604 14.95 5.62 10.43
CA LEU A 604 15.67 6.89 10.40
C LEU A 604 16.88 6.83 11.33
N SER A 605 18.04 7.29 10.84
CA SER A 605 19.23 7.51 11.66
C SER A 605 19.57 8.99 11.67
N ILE A 606 19.35 9.64 12.80
CA ILE A 606 19.54 11.07 12.96
C ILE A 606 20.89 11.30 13.65
N ASN A 607 21.84 11.89 12.94
CA ASN A 607 23.12 12.30 13.49
C ASN A 607 23.04 13.78 13.85
N ILE A 608 23.15 14.09 15.14
CA ILE A 608 23.10 15.44 15.68
C ILE A 608 24.49 15.83 16.15
N VAL A 609 24.99 16.96 15.68
CA VAL A 609 26.27 17.55 16.10
C VAL A 609 26.05 18.89 16.79
N ASN A 610 27.05 19.33 17.57
CA ASN A 610 27.05 20.59 18.33
C ASN A 610 25.99 20.69 19.43
N ILE A 611 25.83 19.62 20.21
CA ILE A 611 25.02 19.65 21.44
C ILE A 611 25.86 20.25 22.59
N PRO A 612 25.49 21.40 23.16
CA PRO A 612 26.36 22.17 24.04
C PRO A 612 26.50 21.58 25.46
N SER A 613 25.50 20.85 25.92
CA SER A 613 25.33 20.43 27.32
C SER A 613 24.74 19.01 27.44
N SER A 614 24.42 18.58 28.67
CA SER A 614 23.65 17.35 28.88
C SER A 614 22.20 17.62 28.46
N ILE A 615 21.49 16.58 28.00
CA ILE A 615 20.16 16.78 27.42
C ILE A 615 19.11 15.86 28.03
N LYS A 616 17.88 16.38 28.09
CA LYS A 616 16.65 15.63 28.30
C LYS A 616 15.88 15.57 26.99
N MET A 617 15.57 14.36 26.56
CA MET A 617 14.79 14.09 25.36
C MET A 617 13.35 13.72 25.74
N ILE A 618 12.38 14.32 25.06
CA ILE A 618 10.95 13.96 25.14
C ILE A 618 10.48 13.67 23.72
N THR A 619 9.93 12.48 23.49
CA THR A 619 9.41 12.09 22.17
C THR A 619 7.90 11.95 22.21
N TYR A 620 7.19 12.57 21.26
CA TYR A 620 5.74 12.41 21.05
C TYR A 620 5.53 11.64 19.75
N GLU A 621 4.89 10.48 19.81
CA GLU A 621 4.62 9.63 18.64
C GLU A 621 3.12 9.47 18.40
N ILE A 622 2.71 9.66 17.14
CA ILE A 622 1.34 9.44 16.68
C ILE A 622 1.39 8.67 15.36
N ASN A 623 0.58 7.63 15.24
CA ASN A 623 0.40 6.80 14.05
C ASN A 623 -0.94 6.04 14.15
N GLU A 624 -1.22 5.14 13.21
CA GLU A 624 -2.44 4.33 13.19
C GLU A 624 -2.65 3.48 14.44
N LYS A 625 -1.56 3.06 15.10
CA LYS A 625 -1.57 2.19 16.27
C LYS A 625 -1.49 2.97 17.60
N SER A 626 -1.22 4.28 17.55
CA SER A 626 -0.98 5.10 18.74
C SER A 626 -1.42 6.54 18.52
N GLY A 627 -2.30 7.06 19.38
CA GLY A 627 -2.75 8.45 19.33
C GLY A 627 -3.78 8.78 18.23
N SER A 628 -4.26 7.79 17.47
CA SER A 628 -5.30 7.98 16.45
C SER A 628 -6.68 7.67 17.01
N SER A 629 -7.49 8.70 17.22
CA SER A 629 -8.87 8.57 17.68
C SER A 629 -9.75 7.77 16.72
N TYR A 630 -9.59 7.98 15.42
CA TYR A 630 -10.34 7.23 14.41
C TYR A 630 -10.00 5.73 14.43
N ASN A 631 -8.71 5.36 14.53
CA ASN A 631 -8.32 3.95 14.56
C ASN A 631 -8.81 3.24 15.81
N TYR A 632 -8.69 3.85 17.00
CA TYR A 632 -9.26 3.26 18.21
C TYR A 632 -10.78 3.10 18.11
N TRP A 633 -11.48 4.04 17.51
CA TRP A 633 -12.92 3.89 17.24
C TRP A 633 -13.23 2.75 16.26
N LEU A 634 -12.39 2.54 15.23
CA LEU A 634 -12.49 1.36 14.35
C LEU A 634 -12.33 0.06 15.16
N ASP A 635 -11.32 0.00 16.03
CA ASP A 635 -10.99 -1.18 16.85
C ASP A 635 -12.09 -1.49 17.88
N MET A 636 -12.84 -0.47 18.34
CA MET A 636 -14.04 -0.63 19.15
C MET A 636 -15.25 -1.20 18.38
N GLY A 637 -15.09 -1.51 17.09
CA GLY A 637 -16.18 -2.01 16.24
C GLY A 637 -17.05 -0.91 15.64
N LYS A 638 -16.52 0.32 15.49
CA LYS A 638 -17.23 1.49 14.94
C LYS A 638 -18.58 1.78 15.64
N PRO A 639 -18.60 1.93 16.98
CA PRO A 639 -19.84 2.22 17.68
C PRO A 639 -20.45 3.52 17.18
N LYS A 640 -21.76 3.49 16.87
CA LYS A 640 -22.54 4.68 16.48
C LYS A 640 -22.68 5.67 17.64
N ARG A 641 -22.74 5.18 18.87
CA ARG A 641 -22.85 5.98 20.08
C ARG A 641 -21.79 5.53 21.08
N LEU A 642 -21.20 6.48 21.77
CA LEU A 642 -20.28 6.21 22.88
C LEU A 642 -21.01 6.42 24.19
N SER A 643 -20.86 5.48 25.11
CA SER A 643 -21.09 5.72 26.54
C SER A 643 -20.09 6.75 27.08
N LYS A 644 -20.35 7.28 28.27
CA LYS A 644 -19.44 8.23 28.94
C LYS A 644 -18.05 7.63 29.17
N GLU A 645 -18.00 6.35 29.51
CA GLU A 645 -16.75 5.62 29.73
C GLU A 645 -15.98 5.42 28.42
N GLU A 646 -16.64 4.93 27.37
CA GLU A 646 -16.04 4.77 26.03
C GLU A 646 -15.50 6.09 25.48
N LYS A 647 -16.25 7.19 25.63
CA LYS A 647 -15.78 8.53 25.27
C LYS A 647 -14.50 8.90 26.02
N GLN A 648 -14.45 8.67 27.33
CA GLN A 648 -13.26 8.96 28.14
C GLN A 648 -12.06 8.09 27.78
N ILE A 649 -12.29 6.80 27.52
CA ILE A 649 -11.25 5.88 27.05
C ILE A 649 -10.68 6.38 25.73
N LEU A 650 -11.55 6.74 24.78
CA LEU A 650 -11.14 7.25 23.49
C LEU A 650 -10.33 8.54 23.62
N HIS A 651 -10.76 9.50 24.45
CA HIS A 651 -9.98 10.71 24.73
C HIS A 651 -8.56 10.41 25.23
N LYS A 652 -8.43 9.45 26.18
CA LYS A 652 -7.12 9.09 26.76
C LYS A 652 -6.24 8.34 25.77
N ALA A 653 -6.81 7.38 25.05
CA ALA A 653 -6.08 6.55 24.09
C ALA A 653 -5.58 7.37 22.90
N SER A 654 -6.36 8.38 22.49
CA SER A 654 -6.07 9.24 21.35
C SER A 654 -4.94 10.24 21.60
N PHE A 655 -4.34 10.29 22.79
CA PHE A 655 -3.22 11.18 23.04
C PHE A 655 -1.89 10.59 22.51
N PRO A 656 -0.95 11.41 22.01
CA PRO A 656 0.36 10.93 21.54
C PRO A 656 1.09 10.09 22.59
N SER A 657 1.75 9.01 22.16
CA SER A 657 2.62 8.24 23.06
C SER A 657 3.86 9.07 23.41
N ILE A 658 4.13 9.23 24.71
CA ILE A 658 5.27 10.02 25.20
C ILE A 658 6.34 9.11 25.78
N HIS A 659 7.60 9.31 25.35
CA HIS A 659 8.77 8.68 25.97
C HIS A 659 9.79 9.73 26.44
N PHE A 660 10.50 9.40 27.51
CA PHE A 660 11.51 10.26 28.12
C PHE A 660 12.86 9.56 28.15
N LYS A 661 13.93 10.26 27.77
CA LYS A 661 15.32 9.78 27.88
C LYS A 661 16.23 10.90 28.36
N SER A 662 17.31 10.57 29.05
CA SER A 662 18.33 11.52 29.49
C SER A 662 19.71 11.06 29.02
N PHE A 663 20.51 12.00 28.52
CA PHE A 663 21.83 11.71 27.98
C PHE A 663 22.86 12.70 28.55
N LYS A 664 24.05 12.18 28.87
CA LYS A 664 25.20 13.01 29.25
C LYS A 664 25.76 13.70 28.00
N LYS A 665 26.48 14.81 28.19
CA LYS A 665 27.15 15.55 27.11
C LYS A 665 27.96 14.62 26.19
N SER A 666 27.71 14.73 24.88
CA SER A 666 28.44 14.05 23.81
C SER A 666 28.66 15.03 22.66
N THR A 667 29.78 14.90 21.95
CA THR A 667 30.10 15.72 20.77
C THR A 667 29.22 15.38 19.57
N VAL A 668 28.80 14.12 19.45
CA VAL A 668 27.89 13.61 18.42
C VAL A 668 26.85 12.74 19.08
N PHE A 669 25.60 12.89 18.68
CA PHE A 669 24.49 12.13 19.21
C PHE A 669 23.68 11.49 18.09
N ASN A 670 23.57 10.17 18.13
CA ASN A 670 22.84 9.39 17.13
C ASN A 670 21.50 8.92 17.70
N ILE A 671 20.42 9.20 16.99
CA ILE A 671 19.09 8.68 17.30
C ILE A 671 18.68 7.73 16.18
N ARG A 672 18.44 6.47 16.54
CA ARG A 672 17.76 5.52 15.66
C ARG A 672 16.28 5.48 16.03
N THR A 673 15.42 5.73 15.05
CA THR A 673 13.97 5.71 15.24
C THR A 673 13.26 5.18 13.99
N LYS A 674 11.96 4.94 14.09
CA LYS A 674 11.11 4.53 12.97
C LYS A 674 9.83 5.38 12.94
N LEU A 675 9.37 5.71 11.74
CA LEU A 675 8.02 6.22 11.51
C LEU A 675 7.18 5.09 10.95
N ASN A 676 6.00 4.85 11.54
CA ASN A 676 5.09 3.79 11.10
C ASN A 676 3.88 4.44 10.41
N GLY A 677 3.46 3.88 9.27
CA GLY A 677 2.25 4.29 8.54
C GLY A 677 2.19 5.80 8.27
N TYR A 678 0.99 6.38 8.32
CA TYR A 678 0.78 7.83 8.27
C TYR A 678 1.05 8.48 9.64
N GLY A 679 2.27 8.32 10.13
CA GLY A 679 2.70 8.79 11.45
C GLY A 679 3.55 10.05 11.44
N ALA A 680 3.69 10.64 12.63
CA ALA A 680 4.64 11.69 12.94
C ALA A 680 5.29 11.46 14.31
N LEU A 681 6.55 11.90 14.43
CA LEU A 681 7.35 11.81 15.64
C LEU A 681 8.00 13.17 15.92
N LEU A 682 7.66 13.78 17.05
CA LEU A 682 8.34 14.98 17.54
C LEU A 682 9.35 14.61 18.62
N ILE A 683 10.60 15.01 18.44
CA ILE A 683 11.67 14.87 19.42
C ILE A 683 12.02 16.26 19.95
N LEU A 684 11.73 16.51 21.22
CA LEU A 684 12.17 17.68 21.95
C LEU A 684 13.48 17.35 22.67
N ILE A 685 14.50 18.16 22.44
CA ILE A 685 15.80 18.08 23.11
C ILE A 685 15.94 19.34 23.95
N LYS A 686 15.91 19.17 25.27
CA LYS A 686 16.06 20.25 26.25
C LYS A 686 17.43 20.16 26.89
N GLU A 687 18.12 21.28 26.98
CA GLU A 687 19.35 21.38 27.72
C GLU A 687 19.11 21.28 29.23
N VAL A 688 20.03 20.62 29.95
CA VAL A 688 19.98 20.38 31.40
C VAL A 688 21.16 21.06 32.09
#